data_AF-A0A5C1QCW7-F1
#
_entry.id   AF-A0A5C1QCW7-F1
#
_cell.length_a   1.000
_cell.length_b   1.000
_cell.length_c   1.000
_cell.angle_alpha   90.00
_cell.angle_beta   90.00
_cell.angle_gamma   90.00
#
_symmetry.space_group_name_H-M   'P 1'
#
loop_
_entity.id
_entity.type
_entity.pdbx_description
1 polymer ?
#
loop_
_entity_poly.entity_id
_entity_poly.type
_entity_poly.pdbx_seq_one_letter_code
_entity_poly.pdbx_strand_id
1 'polypeptide(L)'
;MGDNKVKYSLEKRFITGTVIPVSALKTEDSIGIGEFLDLKLFADWCKSVGLDLIQLLPVNDTGFQSSPYSALSAFALHPVYISIKKMPEAKKYKSDLEKISKKWEGKDRVHFNSVLKDKLKLLKKIYKDNYEKIEKSRSISKWEKDNPWIKSYAIFSFLKEKNKNLEWMDWEEFKDPSKDDIENLYIKNRKKTLFYSWVQYYLEKQLQEATLYMDSLGINLKGDLPILMNIDSADVWESRDIFNVKNRAGAPPDMFSEEGQNWGFPTYSWDSMEEDNFFWWKARLKQAAKFYHAYRIDHVLGFFRIWTIPPQYISGSMGYYSPNDFLHIDDLKRIGIDGPRLAWMSKPHIPGYELRDKLGFESNEATKLLLDQINTEDLYLFKDEVKSVHDIYAVEELSDEAKSELVNFYRNVTLIKVDEYNYATTWFYYNSRAYISMNDHEKYEFGQLQSSKSGHSMWLWENQGLKLLKFMKESEDMLVCAEDLGTIPNCVPKVLEELGILGLHVTRWSKKYNEYGEPFMKPSEYNYLSVSTPAVHDSSTVRQWWPEMSSNDEISNALNLDNKLSPIPDTDQVKKLYEALLKTSAKIAMFQFQDLLAINESLRSKNAETERINVPGTTNDVNWSYRLSFNLEDLIKMDEFNNELKEMIKKRG
;
A
#
# COMPACT_ATOMS: atom_id res chain seq x y z
N MET A 1 31.03 -0.63 25.68
CA MET A 1 30.29 -1.17 24.52
C MET A 1 29.14 -1.94 25.11
N GLY A 2 27.94 -1.33 25.11
CA GLY A 2 26.77 -1.91 25.75
C GLY A 2 26.21 -3.05 24.93
N ASP A 3 25.66 -4.06 25.60
CA ASP A 3 24.91 -5.15 25.00
C ASP A 3 23.88 -4.61 24.01
N ASN A 4 24.13 -4.78 22.70
CA ASN A 4 23.10 -4.66 21.69
C ASN A 4 22.11 -5.82 21.92
N LYS A 5 21.13 -5.60 22.79
CA LYS A 5 19.92 -6.42 22.83
C LYS A 5 19.25 -6.28 21.47
N VAL A 6 19.34 -7.32 20.65
CA VAL A 6 18.52 -7.47 19.44
C VAL A 6 17.07 -7.17 19.83
N LYS A 7 16.44 -6.19 19.17
CA LYS A 7 15.09 -5.74 19.51
C LYS A 7 14.05 -6.84 19.32
N TYR A 8 14.26 -7.72 18.34
CA TYR A 8 13.42 -8.89 18.09
C TYR A 8 14.13 -10.17 18.58
N SER A 9 13.79 -10.65 19.77
CA SER A 9 14.27 -11.97 20.19
C SER A 9 13.46 -13.07 19.47
N LEU A 10 14.11 -13.78 18.54
CA LEU A 10 13.57 -14.98 17.88
C LEU A 10 13.65 -16.23 18.79
N GLU A 11 13.57 -16.06 20.12
CA GLU A 11 13.66 -17.14 21.10
C GLU A 11 12.64 -18.26 20.85
N LYS A 12 11.44 -17.92 20.35
CA LYS A 12 10.41 -18.91 20.01
C LYS A 12 10.59 -19.50 18.61
N ARG A 13 10.34 -20.81 18.50
CA ARG A 13 10.37 -21.51 17.21
C ARG A 13 9.27 -21.03 16.26
N PHE A 14 8.06 -20.82 16.76
CA PHE A 14 6.91 -20.30 16.01
C PHE A 14 6.28 -19.10 16.73
N ILE A 15 5.70 -18.18 15.96
CA ILE A 15 5.11 -16.93 16.46
C ILE A 15 3.69 -16.82 15.96
N THR A 16 2.72 -16.63 16.85
CA THR A 16 1.32 -16.40 16.45
C THR A 16 0.94 -14.96 16.72
N GLY A 17 0.34 -14.29 15.74
CA GLY A 17 -0.01 -12.89 15.86
C GLY A 17 -1.34 -12.53 15.23
N THR A 18 -1.74 -11.29 15.46
CA THR A 18 -2.98 -10.71 14.93
C THR A 18 -2.72 -9.37 14.26
N VAL A 19 -3.48 -9.06 13.21
CA VAL A 19 -3.44 -7.76 12.52
C VAL A 19 -4.73 -6.99 12.76
N ILE A 20 -4.59 -5.70 13.08
CA ILE A 20 -5.73 -4.79 13.29
C ILE A 20 -5.37 -3.35 12.90
N PRO A 21 -6.26 -2.59 12.23
CA PRO A 21 -6.12 -1.15 12.11
C PRO A 21 -6.28 -0.50 13.50
N VAL A 22 -5.38 0.43 13.89
CA VAL A 22 -5.53 1.17 15.16
C VAL A 22 -6.89 1.84 15.25
N SER A 23 -7.41 2.34 14.11
CA SER A 23 -8.72 3.00 14.03
C SER A 23 -9.89 2.12 14.47
N ALA A 24 -9.76 0.79 14.33
CA ALA A 24 -10.82 -0.15 14.63
C ALA A 24 -11.00 -0.39 16.14
N LEU A 25 -9.94 -0.16 16.94
CA LEU A 25 -9.96 -0.38 18.39
C LEU A 25 -11.03 0.48 19.06
N LYS A 26 -11.58 -0.05 20.15
CA LYS A 26 -12.61 0.60 20.93
C LYS A 26 -12.39 0.31 22.42
N THR A 27 -12.20 1.37 23.18
CA THR A 27 -12.04 1.36 24.64
C THR A 27 -12.96 2.40 25.26
N GLU A 28 -13.16 2.33 26.57
CA GLU A 28 -13.89 3.37 27.32
C GLU A 28 -13.16 4.73 27.30
N ASP A 29 -11.85 4.73 27.07
CA ASP A 29 -11.01 5.94 27.03
C ASP A 29 -10.96 6.60 25.64
N SER A 30 -11.17 5.83 24.57
CA SER A 30 -11.10 6.29 23.18
C SER A 30 -12.18 7.33 22.82
N ILE A 31 -11.84 8.31 21.96
CA ILE A 31 -12.79 9.36 21.54
C ILE A 31 -13.16 9.26 20.05
N GLY A 32 -14.12 8.37 19.76
CA GLY A 32 -14.73 8.20 18.43
C GLY A 32 -13.97 7.32 17.45
N ILE A 33 -12.71 7.01 17.74
CA ILE A 33 -11.80 6.16 16.96
C ILE A 33 -10.73 5.60 17.91
N GLY A 34 -10.17 4.44 17.59
CA GLY A 34 -9.05 3.89 18.36
C GLY A 34 -7.82 4.80 18.30
N GLU A 35 -7.06 4.82 19.40
CA GLU A 35 -5.92 5.69 19.66
C GLU A 35 -4.68 4.86 20.03
N PHE A 36 -3.47 5.43 19.95
CA PHE A 36 -2.26 4.64 20.24
C PHE A 36 -2.21 4.04 21.64
N LEU A 37 -2.80 4.69 22.65
CA LEU A 37 -2.79 4.16 24.01
C LEU A 37 -3.78 3.02 24.23
N ASP A 38 -4.76 2.84 23.33
CA ASP A 38 -5.69 1.69 23.38
C ASP A 38 -4.98 0.38 23.09
N LEU A 39 -3.85 0.45 22.38
CA LEU A 39 -2.98 -0.69 22.11
C LEU A 39 -2.47 -1.39 23.37
N LYS A 40 -2.40 -0.69 24.52
CA LYS A 40 -1.99 -1.30 25.80
C LYS A 40 -3.01 -2.35 26.25
N LEU A 41 -4.29 -1.99 26.22
CA LEU A 41 -5.37 -2.91 26.58
C LEU A 41 -5.51 -4.03 25.56
N PHE A 42 -5.28 -3.73 24.27
CA PHE A 42 -5.22 -4.76 23.25
C PHE A 42 -4.07 -5.75 23.47
N ALA A 43 -2.91 -5.27 23.92
CA ALA A 43 -1.77 -6.11 24.27
C ALA A 43 -2.04 -6.98 25.51
N ASP A 44 -2.75 -6.47 26.51
CA ASP A 44 -3.19 -7.27 27.66
C ASP A 44 -4.06 -8.45 27.21
N TRP A 45 -5.01 -8.20 26.31
CA TRP A 45 -5.82 -9.27 25.72
C TRP A 45 -4.98 -10.24 24.89
N CYS A 46 -4.11 -9.74 23.99
CA CYS A 46 -3.24 -10.60 23.19
C CYS A 46 -2.39 -11.52 24.07
N LYS A 47 -1.85 -11.00 25.17
CA LYS A 47 -1.09 -11.76 26.15
C LYS A 47 -1.93 -12.83 26.84
N SER A 48 -3.18 -12.53 27.19
CA SER A 48 -4.05 -13.47 27.90
C SER A 48 -4.37 -14.71 27.05
N VAL A 49 -4.50 -14.54 25.74
CA VAL A 49 -4.76 -15.62 24.76
C VAL A 49 -3.48 -16.24 24.16
N GLY A 50 -2.29 -15.77 24.56
CA GLY A 50 -1.01 -16.35 24.14
C GLY A 50 -0.52 -15.94 22.75
N LEU A 51 -1.02 -14.83 22.19
CA LEU A 51 -0.43 -14.20 21.00
C LEU A 51 0.91 -13.55 21.35
N ASP A 52 1.81 -13.49 20.38
CA ASP A 52 3.18 -12.98 20.51
C ASP A 52 3.42 -11.67 19.74
N LEU A 53 2.56 -11.37 18.78
CA LEU A 53 2.79 -10.33 17.77
C LEU A 53 1.49 -9.61 17.43
N ILE A 54 1.54 -8.28 17.46
CA ILE A 54 0.49 -7.40 16.95
C ILE A 54 1.03 -6.74 15.69
N GLN A 55 0.32 -6.84 14.57
CA GLN A 55 0.59 -6.05 13.38
C GLN A 55 -0.41 -4.90 13.26
N LEU A 56 0.12 -3.71 12.98
CA LEU A 56 -0.68 -2.55 12.60
C LEU A 56 -0.67 -2.39 11.08
N LEU A 57 -1.75 -1.81 10.54
CA LEU A 57 -1.68 -1.15 9.23
C LEU A 57 -0.85 0.14 9.34
N PRO A 58 -0.46 0.79 8.23
CA PRO A 58 0.30 2.02 8.31
C PRO A 58 -0.44 3.08 9.15
N VAL A 59 0.30 3.81 9.99
CA VAL A 59 -0.25 4.81 10.94
C VAL A 59 0.23 6.23 10.62
N ASN A 60 0.79 6.42 9.42
CA ASN A 60 1.31 7.68 8.94
C ASN A 60 0.18 8.67 8.65
N ASP A 61 0.49 9.98 8.70
CA ASP A 61 -0.49 11.01 8.37
C ASP A 61 -0.91 10.94 6.89
N THR A 62 -2.21 10.83 6.63
CA THR A 62 -2.85 10.73 5.32
C THR A 62 -3.79 11.92 5.08
N GLY A 63 -3.71 12.94 5.95
CA GLY A 63 -4.60 14.09 5.93
C GLY A 63 -6.03 13.69 6.23
N PHE A 64 -6.93 13.90 5.28
CA PHE A 64 -8.35 13.56 5.43
C PHE A 64 -8.73 12.26 4.71
N GLN A 65 -7.77 11.57 4.08
CA GLN A 65 -7.97 10.28 3.44
C GLN A 65 -7.97 9.17 4.49
N SER A 66 -8.94 8.27 4.44
CA SER A 66 -9.00 7.13 5.38
C SER A 66 -8.03 6.01 5.02
N SER A 67 -7.55 5.95 3.78
CA SER A 67 -6.58 4.95 3.34
C SER A 67 -5.21 5.18 3.98
N PRO A 68 -4.68 4.21 4.75
CA PRO A 68 -3.38 4.34 5.40
C PRO A 68 -2.20 4.32 4.42
N TYR A 69 -2.42 3.92 3.16
CA TYR A 69 -1.40 3.81 2.11
C TYR A 69 -1.14 5.10 1.34
N SER A 70 -1.91 6.17 1.60
CA SER A 70 -1.77 7.46 0.93
C SER A 70 -1.10 8.50 1.85
N ALA A 71 0.07 8.16 2.37
CA ALA A 71 0.74 8.96 3.39
C ALA A 71 1.24 10.31 2.82
N LEU A 72 0.93 11.40 3.53
CA LEU A 72 1.49 12.74 3.35
C LEU A 72 2.90 12.84 3.92
N SER A 73 3.32 11.91 4.77
CA SER A 73 4.72 11.75 5.10
C SER A 73 5.11 10.34 5.51
N ALA A 74 6.31 9.89 5.13
CA ALA A 74 6.89 8.62 5.56
C ALA A 74 7.24 8.59 7.06
N PHE A 75 7.31 9.76 7.70
CA PHE A 75 7.77 9.94 9.08
C PHE A 75 6.66 10.32 10.06
N ALA A 76 5.76 11.21 9.63
CA ALA A 76 4.74 11.78 10.51
C ALA A 76 3.64 10.77 10.84
N LEU A 77 3.26 10.69 12.11
CA LEU A 77 2.16 9.86 12.60
C LEU A 77 0.83 10.59 12.40
N HIS A 78 -0.26 9.85 12.19
CA HIS A 78 -1.56 10.45 11.92
C HIS A 78 -2.14 11.14 13.18
N PRO A 79 -2.50 12.43 13.13
CA PRO A 79 -3.09 13.16 14.27
C PRO A 79 -4.37 12.55 14.84
N VAL A 80 -5.08 11.75 14.07
CA VAL A 80 -6.30 11.05 14.51
C VAL A 80 -6.03 10.07 15.66
N TYR A 81 -4.83 9.50 15.77
CA TYR A 81 -4.50 8.49 16.77
C TYR A 81 -4.02 9.06 18.11
N ILE A 82 -3.95 10.39 18.25
CA ILE A 82 -3.52 11.04 19.50
C ILE A 82 -4.59 10.90 20.58
N SER A 83 -4.20 10.42 21.76
CA SER A 83 -5.07 10.44 22.93
C SER A 83 -5.02 11.80 23.61
N ILE A 84 -5.96 12.68 23.22
CA ILE A 84 -6.05 14.05 23.75
C ILE A 84 -6.27 14.03 25.26
N LYS A 85 -7.09 13.10 25.75
CA LYS A 85 -7.42 12.92 27.18
C LYS A 85 -6.18 12.73 28.06
N LYS A 86 -5.11 12.13 27.54
CA LYS A 86 -3.87 11.84 28.26
C LYS A 86 -2.82 12.95 28.13
N MET A 87 -3.11 14.05 27.42
CA MET A 87 -2.22 15.21 27.33
C MET A 87 -2.33 16.08 28.60
N PRO A 88 -1.21 16.51 29.20
CA PRO A 88 -1.21 17.39 30.38
C PRO A 88 -2.03 18.68 30.18
N GLU A 89 -2.00 19.25 28.99
CA GLU A 89 -2.68 20.50 28.62
C GLU A 89 -4.20 20.31 28.44
N ALA A 90 -4.69 19.07 28.30
CA ALA A 90 -6.09 18.77 28.05
C ALA A 90 -6.96 18.73 29.33
N LYS A 91 -6.36 18.80 30.53
CA LYS A 91 -7.07 18.65 31.82
C LYS A 91 -8.28 19.57 31.99
N LYS A 92 -8.26 20.78 31.42
CA LYS A 92 -9.35 21.77 31.50
C LYS A 92 -10.45 21.59 30.44
N TYR A 93 -10.30 20.63 29.52
CA TYR A 93 -11.19 20.43 28.37
C TYR A 93 -12.05 19.16 28.49
N LYS A 94 -12.28 18.66 29.71
CA LYS A 94 -13.09 17.46 29.95
C LYS A 94 -14.47 17.52 29.27
N SER A 95 -15.16 18.65 29.38
CA SER A 95 -16.47 18.84 28.73
C SER A 95 -16.40 18.82 27.19
N ASP A 96 -15.33 19.35 26.59
CA ASP A 96 -15.16 19.26 25.13
C ASP A 96 -14.89 17.81 24.70
N LEU A 97 -14.08 17.06 25.47
CA LEU A 97 -13.82 15.64 25.24
C LEU A 97 -15.10 14.80 25.34
N GLU A 98 -15.88 14.98 26.40
CA GLU A 98 -17.17 14.28 26.60
C GLU A 98 -18.16 14.55 25.46
N LYS A 99 -18.21 15.79 24.95
CA LYS A 99 -19.04 16.13 23.78
C LYS A 99 -18.61 15.37 22.54
N ILE A 100 -17.31 15.23 22.29
CA ILE A 100 -16.79 14.46 21.16
C ILE A 100 -17.10 12.98 21.35
N SER A 101 -16.82 12.40 22.52
CA SER A 101 -17.13 11.00 22.83
C SER A 101 -18.60 10.67 22.59
N LYS A 102 -19.51 11.47 23.16
CA LYS A 102 -20.97 11.27 23.03
C LYS A 102 -21.46 11.39 21.59
N LYS A 103 -20.84 12.26 20.77
CA LYS A 103 -21.19 12.42 19.35
C LYS A 103 -20.91 11.14 18.54
N TRP A 104 -19.86 10.40 18.90
CA TRP A 104 -19.35 9.24 18.16
C TRP A 104 -19.64 7.89 18.83
N GLU A 105 -20.37 7.92 19.95
CA GLU A 105 -20.88 6.75 20.66
C GLU A 105 -21.88 5.97 19.80
N GLY A 106 -21.84 4.64 19.87
CA GLY A 106 -22.79 3.76 19.17
C GLY A 106 -22.68 3.73 17.64
N LYS A 107 -21.63 4.30 17.03
CA LYS A 107 -21.40 4.21 15.58
C LYS A 107 -20.74 2.88 15.21
N ASP A 108 -21.34 2.15 14.28
CA ASP A 108 -20.88 0.83 13.80
C ASP A 108 -19.60 0.90 12.95
N ARG A 109 -19.32 2.05 12.34
CA ARG A 109 -18.13 2.31 11.52
C ARG A 109 -17.41 3.58 11.98
N VAL A 110 -16.13 3.69 11.65
CA VAL A 110 -15.32 4.88 11.93
C VAL A 110 -15.63 5.98 10.93
N HIS A 111 -16.14 7.12 11.40
CA HIS A 111 -16.32 8.32 10.58
C HIS A 111 -15.04 9.16 10.52
N PHE A 112 -14.00 8.60 9.89
CA PHE A 112 -12.60 9.05 9.97
C PHE A 112 -12.42 10.57 9.83
N ASN A 113 -12.85 11.14 8.71
CA ASN A 113 -12.71 12.56 8.40
C ASN A 113 -13.39 13.46 9.45
N SER A 114 -14.60 13.10 9.86
CA SER A 114 -15.36 13.90 10.83
C SER A 114 -14.79 13.82 12.25
N VAL A 115 -14.32 12.65 12.67
CA VAL A 115 -13.62 12.48 13.95
C VAL A 115 -12.32 13.28 13.95
N LEU A 116 -11.53 13.22 12.88
CA LEU A 116 -10.32 14.01 12.73
C LEU A 116 -10.61 15.51 12.82
N LYS A 117 -11.65 16.02 12.14
CA LYS A 117 -12.06 17.43 12.22
C LYS A 117 -12.35 17.86 13.65
N ASP A 118 -13.10 17.07 14.40
CA ASP A 118 -13.43 17.36 15.80
C ASP A 118 -12.16 17.37 16.68
N LYS A 119 -11.28 16.37 16.52
CA LYS A 119 -10.02 16.26 17.26
C LYS A 119 -9.06 17.41 16.94
N LEU A 120 -8.85 17.75 15.67
CA LEU A 120 -8.02 18.88 15.25
C LEU A 120 -8.56 20.21 15.76
N LYS A 121 -9.88 20.41 15.76
CA LYS A 121 -10.51 21.61 16.33
C LYS A 121 -10.18 21.75 17.82
N LEU A 122 -10.28 20.66 18.59
CA LEU A 122 -9.94 20.65 20.01
C LEU A 122 -8.43 20.86 20.22
N LEU A 123 -7.57 20.17 19.48
CA LEU A 123 -6.11 20.33 19.56
C LEU A 123 -5.69 21.78 19.29
N LYS A 124 -6.23 22.43 18.25
CA LYS A 124 -5.93 23.84 17.95
C LYS A 124 -6.39 24.77 19.08
N LYS A 125 -7.53 24.48 19.73
CA LYS A 125 -8.00 25.21 20.92
C LYS A 125 -7.05 25.02 22.10
N ILE A 126 -6.65 23.79 22.41
CA ILE A 126 -5.70 23.46 23.48
C ILE A 126 -4.36 24.15 23.24
N TYR A 127 -3.84 24.05 22.02
CA TYR A 127 -2.58 24.66 21.62
C TYR A 127 -2.60 26.18 21.80
N LYS A 128 -3.64 26.86 21.30
CA LYS A 128 -3.79 28.32 21.41
C LYS A 128 -3.70 28.78 22.86
N ASP A 129 -4.38 28.10 23.77
CA ASP A 129 -4.44 28.48 25.18
C ASP A 129 -3.15 28.16 25.96
N ASN A 130 -2.28 27.29 25.41
CA ASN A 130 -1.05 26.85 26.07
C ASN A 130 0.21 27.27 25.30
N TYR A 131 0.08 28.13 24.28
CA TYR A 131 1.15 28.47 23.34
C TYR A 131 2.47 28.84 24.02
N GLU A 132 2.44 29.80 24.96
CA GLU A 132 3.65 30.33 25.61
C GLU A 132 4.41 29.24 26.39
N LYS A 133 3.68 28.27 26.97
CA LYS A 133 4.28 27.15 27.69
C LYS A 133 4.88 26.14 26.72
N ILE A 134 4.18 25.86 25.61
CA ILE A 134 4.62 24.92 24.58
C ILE A 134 5.87 25.46 23.87
N GLU A 135 5.89 26.75 23.53
CA GLU A 135 7.03 27.44 22.90
C GLU A 135 8.31 27.36 23.75
N LYS A 136 8.19 27.44 25.08
CA LYS A 136 9.31 27.35 26.02
C LYS A 136 9.67 25.90 26.39
N SER A 137 9.01 24.89 25.81
CA SER A 137 9.23 23.48 26.15
C SER A 137 10.58 22.98 25.64
N ARG A 138 11.50 22.71 26.58
CA ARG A 138 12.81 22.10 26.27
C ARG A 138 12.66 20.71 25.65
N SER A 139 11.65 19.94 26.05
CA SER A 139 11.43 18.59 25.52
C SER A 139 11.04 18.61 24.04
N ILE A 140 10.16 19.55 23.65
CA ILE A 140 9.74 19.69 22.25
C ILE A 140 10.92 20.21 21.41
N SER A 141 11.63 21.23 21.90
CA SER A 141 12.81 21.75 21.19
C SER A 141 13.92 20.70 21.03
N LYS A 142 14.13 19.83 22.03
CA LYS A 142 15.05 18.69 21.90
C LYS A 142 14.55 17.69 20.86
N TRP A 143 13.26 17.32 20.94
CA TRP A 143 12.67 16.37 20.02
C TRP A 143 12.73 16.85 18.56
N GLU A 144 12.51 18.14 18.29
CA GLU A 144 12.65 18.73 16.94
C GLU A 144 14.08 18.61 16.40
N LYS A 145 15.11 18.73 17.27
CA LYS A 145 16.52 18.54 16.87
C LYS A 145 16.81 17.08 16.52
N ASP A 146 16.23 16.15 17.27
CA ASP A 146 16.40 14.72 17.05
C ASP A 146 15.56 14.22 15.85
N ASN A 147 14.65 15.06 15.31
CA ASN A 147 13.71 14.72 14.23
C ASN A 147 13.65 15.82 13.16
N PRO A 148 14.71 16.04 12.36
CA PRO A 148 14.78 17.15 11.42
C PRO A 148 13.67 17.15 10.35
N TRP A 149 13.14 15.98 9.99
CA TRP A 149 12.01 15.81 9.06
C TRP A 149 10.75 16.60 9.46
N ILE A 150 10.62 16.96 10.75
CA ILE A 150 9.46 17.72 11.24
C ILE A 150 9.34 19.09 10.60
N LYS A 151 10.46 19.71 10.19
CA LYS A 151 10.44 21.07 9.63
C LYS A 151 9.67 21.11 8.32
N SER A 152 10.02 20.19 7.41
CA SER A 152 9.41 20.03 6.10
C SER A 152 7.95 19.62 6.22
N TYR A 153 7.64 18.63 7.06
CA TYR A 153 6.25 18.24 7.32
C TYR A 153 5.42 19.39 7.92
N ALA A 154 5.92 20.12 8.91
CA ALA A 154 5.17 21.22 9.53
C ALA A 154 4.91 22.38 8.56
N ILE A 155 5.87 22.69 7.67
CA ILE A 155 5.67 23.69 6.62
C ILE A 155 4.73 23.19 5.54
N PHE A 156 4.90 21.96 5.07
CA PHE A 156 4.01 21.33 4.10
C PHE A 156 2.56 21.36 4.61
N SER A 157 2.30 20.90 5.84
CA SER A 157 0.95 20.92 6.42
C SER A 157 0.41 22.34 6.61
N PHE A 158 1.26 23.29 7.01
CA PHE A 158 0.87 24.71 7.12
C PHE A 158 0.47 25.30 5.75
N LEU A 159 1.28 25.08 4.72
CA LEU A 159 1.01 25.57 3.36
C LEU A 159 -0.19 24.86 2.75
N LYS A 160 -0.36 23.56 3.01
CA LYS A 160 -1.54 22.81 2.59
C LYS A 160 -2.82 23.40 3.18
N GLU A 161 -2.84 23.72 4.48
CA GLU A 161 -3.98 24.43 5.10
C GLU A 161 -4.19 25.84 4.51
N LYS A 162 -3.10 26.60 4.28
CA LYS A 162 -3.15 27.95 3.67
C LYS A 162 -3.76 27.91 2.26
N ASN A 163 -3.43 26.89 1.48
CA ASN A 163 -3.91 26.65 0.13
C ASN A 163 -5.20 25.80 0.08
N LYS A 164 -6.02 25.80 1.14
CA LYS A 164 -7.33 25.13 1.19
C LYS A 164 -7.29 23.63 0.89
N ASN A 165 -6.19 22.96 1.23
CA ASN A 165 -5.88 21.55 1.00
C ASN A 165 -5.65 21.13 -0.46
N LEU A 166 -5.40 22.08 -1.36
CA LEU A 166 -4.88 21.76 -2.71
C LEU A 166 -3.58 20.97 -2.63
N GLU A 167 -3.31 20.19 -3.67
CA GLU A 167 -2.01 19.52 -3.85
C GLU A 167 -0.91 20.56 -4.06
N TRP A 168 0.32 20.24 -3.64
CA TRP A 168 1.41 21.22 -3.71
C TRP A 168 1.76 21.68 -5.12
N MET A 169 1.45 20.88 -6.14
CA MET A 169 1.63 21.22 -7.55
C MET A 169 0.75 22.41 -7.99
N ASP A 170 -0.36 22.63 -7.28
CA ASP A 170 -1.34 23.68 -7.56
C ASP A 170 -1.17 24.93 -6.69
N TRP A 171 -0.17 24.98 -5.79
CA TRP A 171 0.03 26.14 -4.91
C TRP A 171 0.60 27.35 -5.64
N GLU A 172 0.12 28.56 -5.43
CA GLU A 172 0.68 29.74 -6.12
C GLU A 172 2.14 30.05 -5.72
N GLU A 173 2.51 29.79 -4.46
CA GLU A 173 3.84 30.03 -3.90
C GLU A 173 4.42 28.75 -3.31
N PHE A 174 5.76 28.64 -3.31
CA PHE A 174 6.49 27.51 -2.71
C PHE A 174 6.11 26.15 -3.31
N LYS A 175 5.81 26.12 -4.62
CA LYS A 175 5.71 24.86 -5.38
C LYS A 175 7.03 24.10 -5.33
N ASP A 176 8.16 24.80 -5.46
CA ASP A 176 9.51 24.22 -5.50
C ASP A 176 10.45 24.99 -4.57
N PRO A 177 10.34 24.80 -3.24
CA PRO A 177 11.16 25.53 -2.28
C PRO A 177 12.58 24.96 -2.20
N SER A 178 13.56 25.82 -1.95
CA SER A 178 14.87 25.37 -1.46
C SER A 178 14.80 24.91 0.00
N LYS A 179 15.83 24.19 0.46
CA LYS A 179 15.98 23.85 1.90
C LYS A 179 16.02 25.09 2.79
N ASP A 180 16.63 26.18 2.30
CA ASP A 180 16.68 27.46 3.02
C ASP A 180 15.31 28.14 3.07
N ASP A 181 14.48 28.02 2.04
CA ASP A 181 13.10 28.52 2.06
C ASP A 181 12.29 27.81 3.14
N ILE A 182 12.42 26.49 3.25
CA ILE A 182 11.75 25.69 4.29
C ILE A 182 12.19 26.15 5.69
N GLU A 183 13.49 26.31 5.93
CA GLU A 183 14.02 26.77 7.22
C GLU A 183 13.51 28.17 7.58
N ASN A 184 13.59 29.11 6.63
CA ASN A 184 13.16 30.49 6.82
C ASN A 184 11.65 30.57 7.09
N LEU A 185 10.84 29.81 6.34
CA LEU A 185 9.41 29.72 6.57
C LEU A 185 9.10 29.11 7.94
N TYR A 186 9.85 28.09 8.37
CA TYR A 186 9.67 27.41 9.65
C TYR A 186 9.89 28.35 10.83
N ILE A 187 10.93 29.19 10.76
CA ILE A 187 11.24 30.21 11.76
C ILE A 187 10.21 31.35 11.70
N LYS A 188 9.93 31.89 10.51
CA LYS A 188 9.00 33.02 10.33
C LYS A 188 7.58 32.70 10.78
N ASN A 189 7.13 31.46 10.55
CA ASN A 189 5.79 31.00 10.88
C ASN A 189 5.74 30.14 12.16
N ARG A 190 6.71 30.31 13.08
CA ARG A 190 6.92 29.42 14.22
C ARG A 190 5.66 29.13 15.03
N LYS A 191 4.82 30.14 15.29
CA LYS A 191 3.56 29.96 16.03
C LYS A 191 2.60 28.97 15.36
N LYS A 192 2.61 28.89 14.03
CA LYS A 192 1.79 27.96 13.25
C LYS A 192 2.47 26.60 13.10
N THR A 193 3.78 26.56 12.83
CA THR A 193 4.52 25.31 12.62
C THR A 193 4.71 24.51 13.91
N LEU A 194 4.89 25.17 15.05
CA LEU A 194 5.01 24.55 16.37
C LEU A 194 3.77 23.72 16.76
N PHE A 195 2.59 24.03 16.21
CA PHE A 195 1.41 23.18 16.40
C PHE A 195 1.66 21.75 15.92
N TYR A 196 2.21 21.59 14.71
CA TYR A 196 2.49 20.28 14.14
C TYR A 196 3.60 19.55 14.92
N SER A 197 4.66 20.27 15.30
CA SER A 197 5.73 19.72 16.14
C SER A 197 5.22 19.27 17.51
N TRP A 198 4.31 20.02 18.13
CA TRP A 198 3.67 19.66 19.40
C TRP A 198 2.80 18.41 19.27
N VAL A 199 2.00 18.30 18.21
CA VAL A 199 1.16 17.12 17.95
C VAL A 199 2.02 15.88 17.69
N GLN A 200 3.02 15.98 16.80
CA GLN A 200 3.91 14.85 16.47
C GLN A 200 4.74 14.39 17.68
N TYR A 201 5.22 15.32 18.51
CA TYR A 201 5.89 14.98 19.77
C TYR A 201 5.02 14.11 20.69
N TYR A 202 3.73 14.45 20.85
CA TYR A 202 2.82 13.66 21.68
C TYR A 202 2.42 12.32 21.04
N LEU A 203 2.23 12.28 19.72
CA LEU A 203 1.97 11.04 18.98
C LEU A 203 3.14 10.05 19.15
N GLU A 204 4.37 10.49 18.89
CA GLU A 204 5.57 9.66 19.04
C GLU A 204 5.70 9.16 20.48
N LYS A 205 5.52 10.05 21.46
CA LYS A 205 5.56 9.67 22.88
C LYS A 205 4.50 8.62 23.24
N GLN A 206 3.28 8.75 22.73
CA GLN A 206 2.18 7.82 23.04
C GLN A 206 2.37 6.46 22.37
N LEU A 207 2.83 6.42 21.12
CA LEU A 207 3.13 5.16 20.45
C LEU A 207 4.34 4.45 21.07
N GLN A 208 5.38 5.20 21.47
CA GLN A 208 6.50 4.66 22.26
C GLN A 208 6.03 4.13 23.61
N GLU A 209 5.16 4.83 24.32
CA GLU A 209 4.61 4.35 25.59
C GLU A 209 3.86 3.02 25.41
N ALA A 210 3.01 2.92 24.39
CA ALA A 210 2.29 1.69 24.08
C ALA A 210 3.24 0.55 23.71
N THR A 211 4.27 0.83 22.91
CA THR A 211 5.30 -0.16 22.52
C THR A 211 6.07 -0.66 23.73
N LEU A 212 6.62 0.24 24.57
CA LEU A 212 7.35 -0.15 25.78
C LEU A 212 6.49 -0.95 26.76
N TYR A 213 5.18 -0.69 26.79
CA TYR A 213 4.24 -1.51 27.57
C TYR A 213 4.11 -2.93 26.98
N MET A 214 4.00 -3.06 25.65
CA MET A 214 4.00 -4.37 24.98
C MET A 214 5.30 -5.15 25.26
N ASP A 215 6.45 -4.48 25.23
CA ASP A 215 7.75 -5.08 25.55
C ASP A 215 7.74 -5.70 26.95
N SER A 216 7.13 -5.01 27.92
CA SER A 216 7.00 -5.50 29.30
C SER A 216 6.11 -6.75 29.42
N LEU A 217 5.23 -6.99 28.44
CA LEU A 217 4.40 -8.19 28.32
C LEU A 217 5.06 -9.28 27.45
N GLY A 218 6.16 -8.97 26.78
CA GLY A 218 6.76 -9.83 25.76
C GLY A 218 5.93 -9.94 24.48
N ILE A 219 5.16 -8.90 24.15
CA ILE A 219 4.40 -8.80 22.90
C ILE A 219 5.18 -7.92 21.94
N ASN A 220 5.41 -8.40 20.72
CA ASN A 220 6.10 -7.63 19.70
C ASN A 220 5.11 -6.81 18.86
N LEU A 221 5.57 -5.64 18.40
CA LEU A 221 4.83 -4.79 17.47
C LEU A 221 5.43 -4.87 16.06
N LYS A 222 4.59 -5.21 15.08
CA LYS A 222 4.92 -5.25 13.65
C LYS A 222 4.27 -4.08 12.90
N GLY A 223 5.08 -3.23 12.29
CA GLY A 223 4.61 -2.16 11.42
C GLY A 223 4.26 -2.65 10.02
N ASP A 224 3.71 -1.75 9.22
CA ASP A 224 3.47 -1.93 7.79
C ASP A 224 3.96 -0.67 7.07
N LEU A 225 4.90 -0.84 6.14
CA LEU A 225 5.56 0.24 5.43
C LEU A 225 5.17 0.18 3.95
N PRO A 226 4.30 1.08 3.48
CA PRO A 226 4.02 1.27 2.06
C PRO A 226 5.32 1.51 1.30
N ILE A 227 5.59 0.82 0.19
CA ILE A 227 6.84 1.05 -0.53
C ILE A 227 6.89 2.47 -1.09
N LEU A 228 5.81 2.97 -1.68
CA LEU A 228 5.78 4.28 -2.36
C LEU A 228 5.17 5.37 -1.48
N MET A 229 5.34 6.62 -1.91
CA MET A 229 4.78 7.81 -1.27
C MET A 229 3.72 8.45 -2.15
N ASN A 230 2.74 9.11 -1.53
CA ASN A 230 1.82 9.98 -2.27
C ASN A 230 2.61 11.10 -2.96
N ILE A 231 2.30 11.42 -4.23
CA ILE A 231 2.91 12.57 -4.92
C ILE A 231 2.68 13.85 -4.12
N ASP A 232 1.51 14.03 -3.53
CA ASP A 232 1.15 15.14 -2.67
C ASP A 232 1.58 14.88 -1.21
N SER A 233 2.89 14.74 -0.99
CA SER A 233 3.47 14.52 0.33
C SER A 233 4.61 15.50 0.63
N ALA A 234 4.88 15.71 1.92
CA ALA A 234 6.01 16.52 2.37
C ALA A 234 7.34 15.96 1.85
N ASP A 235 7.46 14.63 1.78
CA ASP A 235 8.63 13.90 1.31
C ASP A 235 8.94 14.19 -0.16
N VAL A 236 7.93 14.04 -1.05
CA VAL A 236 8.09 14.32 -2.49
C VAL A 236 8.26 15.82 -2.74
N TRP A 237 7.57 16.67 -1.98
CA TRP A 237 7.65 18.12 -2.11
C TRP A 237 9.03 18.69 -1.71
N GLU A 238 9.67 18.12 -0.68
CA GLU A 238 11.02 18.53 -0.25
C GLU A 238 12.12 17.89 -1.10
N SER A 239 12.03 16.58 -1.36
CA SER A 239 13.14 15.78 -1.87
C SER A 239 12.91 15.30 -3.30
N ARG A 240 12.56 16.19 -4.23
CA ARG A 240 12.17 15.81 -5.61
C ARG A 240 13.21 14.94 -6.33
N ASP A 241 14.49 15.15 -6.09
CA ASP A 241 15.58 14.49 -6.82
C ASP A 241 15.63 12.96 -6.62
N ILE A 242 15.08 12.46 -5.51
CA ILE A 242 15.03 11.02 -5.21
C ILE A 242 13.75 10.34 -5.71
N PHE A 243 12.81 11.11 -6.29
CA PHE A 243 11.56 10.60 -6.85
C PHE A 243 11.49 10.87 -8.36
N ASN A 244 11.09 9.86 -9.12
CA ASN A 244 10.70 10.02 -10.51
C ASN A 244 9.20 10.32 -10.59
N VAL A 245 8.88 11.61 -10.78
CA VAL A 245 7.51 12.14 -10.89
C VAL A 245 6.97 12.14 -12.32
N LYS A 246 7.73 11.65 -13.32
CA LYS A 246 7.28 11.63 -14.72
C LYS A 246 6.24 10.54 -14.96
N ASN A 247 6.55 9.32 -14.51
CA ASN A 247 5.67 8.18 -14.66
C ASN A 247 4.89 7.92 -13.36
N ARG A 248 3.94 6.97 -13.42
CA ARG A 248 3.15 6.52 -12.27
C ARG A 248 3.39 5.04 -12.01
N ALA A 249 3.53 4.67 -10.76
CA ALA A 249 3.57 3.26 -10.36
C ALA A 249 2.17 2.63 -10.51
N GLY A 250 2.15 1.34 -10.78
CA GLY A 250 0.92 0.58 -10.91
C GLY A 250 1.16 -0.92 -10.86
N ALA A 251 0.19 -1.66 -11.40
CA ALA A 251 0.29 -3.08 -11.66
C ALA A 251 -0.24 -3.39 -13.07
N PRO A 252 0.36 -4.37 -13.78
CA PRO A 252 -0.21 -4.84 -15.03
C PRO A 252 -1.56 -5.54 -14.79
N PRO A 253 -2.34 -5.79 -15.85
CA PRO A 253 -3.52 -6.64 -15.79
C PRO A 253 -3.24 -8.02 -15.17
N ASP A 254 -4.20 -8.49 -14.37
CA ASP A 254 -4.16 -9.79 -13.71
C ASP A 254 -5.57 -10.41 -13.60
N MET A 255 -5.69 -11.55 -12.89
CA MET A 255 -6.96 -12.25 -12.70
C MET A 255 -8.03 -11.46 -11.91
N PHE A 256 -7.64 -10.37 -11.25
CA PHE A 256 -8.53 -9.51 -10.46
C PHE A 256 -8.84 -8.18 -11.18
N SER A 257 -8.00 -7.77 -12.13
CA SER A 257 -8.13 -6.51 -12.88
C SER A 257 -7.71 -6.68 -14.34
N GLU A 258 -8.69 -6.72 -15.25
CA GLU A 258 -8.45 -6.87 -16.70
C GLU A 258 -7.70 -5.67 -17.32
N GLU A 259 -7.84 -4.48 -16.73
CA GLU A 259 -7.16 -3.25 -17.17
C GLU A 259 -5.85 -2.97 -16.41
N GLY A 260 -5.55 -3.77 -15.38
CA GLY A 260 -4.49 -3.46 -14.42
C GLY A 260 -4.82 -2.24 -13.56
N GLN A 261 -3.83 -1.78 -12.80
CA GLN A 261 -4.02 -0.71 -11.81
C GLN A 261 -3.02 0.42 -12.04
N ASN A 262 -3.49 1.66 -11.93
CA ASN A 262 -2.66 2.84 -11.86
C ASN A 262 -2.80 3.45 -10.46
N TRP A 263 -1.74 3.39 -9.67
CA TRP A 263 -1.77 3.82 -8.27
C TRP A 263 -1.54 5.32 -8.13
N GLY A 264 -1.11 6.01 -9.19
CA GLY A 264 -0.88 7.45 -9.16
C GLY A 264 0.36 7.91 -8.37
N PHE A 265 1.14 6.98 -7.82
CA PHE A 265 2.34 7.31 -7.05
C PHE A 265 3.58 7.51 -7.95
N PRO A 266 4.50 8.44 -7.60
CA PRO A 266 5.81 8.51 -8.23
C PRO A 266 6.64 7.25 -7.93
N THR A 267 7.65 6.98 -8.75
CA THR A 267 8.62 5.91 -8.50
C THR A 267 9.90 6.49 -7.88
N TYR A 268 10.82 5.63 -7.43
CA TYR A 268 12.10 6.07 -6.87
C TYR A 268 13.18 6.22 -7.94
N SER A 269 13.99 7.25 -7.80
CA SER A 269 15.28 7.38 -8.49
C SER A 269 16.33 6.66 -7.64
N TRP A 270 16.38 5.32 -7.73
CA TRP A 270 17.30 4.51 -6.91
C TRP A 270 18.77 4.89 -7.08
N ASP A 271 19.17 5.30 -8.29
CA ASP A 271 20.53 5.78 -8.56
C ASP A 271 20.83 7.07 -7.78
N SER A 272 19.93 8.07 -7.80
CA SER A 272 20.07 9.29 -7.00
C SER A 272 20.12 8.99 -5.49
N MET A 273 19.33 8.03 -5.02
CA MET A 273 19.38 7.60 -3.62
C MET A 273 20.69 6.90 -3.26
N GLU A 274 21.32 6.19 -4.19
CA GLU A 274 22.59 5.52 -3.94
C GLU A 274 23.74 6.52 -3.72
N GLU A 275 23.70 7.68 -4.38
CA GLU A 275 24.69 8.76 -4.23
C GLU A 275 24.83 9.26 -2.78
N ASP A 276 23.73 9.29 -2.01
CA ASP A 276 23.72 9.67 -0.59
C ASP A 276 23.69 8.47 0.38
N ASN A 277 23.96 7.27 -0.14
CA ASN A 277 23.93 6.01 0.60
C ASN A 277 22.56 5.72 1.23
N PHE A 278 21.50 5.96 0.47
CA PHE A 278 20.10 5.70 0.79
C PHE A 278 19.63 6.44 2.06
N PHE A 279 20.04 7.71 2.23
CA PHE A 279 19.83 8.47 3.46
C PHE A 279 18.34 8.53 3.85
N TRP A 280 17.45 8.84 2.89
CA TRP A 280 16.01 8.96 3.15
C TRP A 280 15.41 7.65 3.66
N TRP A 281 15.73 6.51 3.02
CA TRP A 281 15.25 5.19 3.45
C TRP A 281 15.79 4.79 4.81
N LYS A 282 17.08 5.05 5.09
CA LYS A 282 17.68 4.81 6.41
C LYS A 282 17.00 5.66 7.49
N ALA A 283 16.74 6.94 7.22
CA ALA A 283 16.01 7.81 8.14
C ALA A 283 14.59 7.30 8.39
N ARG A 284 13.89 6.85 7.34
CA ARG A 284 12.55 6.26 7.43
C ARG A 284 12.54 5.02 8.32
N LEU A 285 13.47 4.09 8.10
CA LEU A 285 13.62 2.88 8.91
C LEU A 285 13.98 3.22 10.36
N LYS A 286 14.86 4.20 10.58
CA LYS A 286 15.22 4.68 11.92
C LYS A 286 14.03 5.27 12.68
N GLN A 287 13.15 5.99 11.98
CA GLN A 287 11.90 6.50 12.58
C GLN A 287 10.96 5.34 12.93
N ALA A 288 10.78 4.38 12.02
CA ALA A 288 9.97 3.18 12.25
C ALA A 288 10.50 2.32 13.42
N ALA A 289 11.83 2.19 13.52
CA ALA A 289 12.51 1.44 14.57
C ALA A 289 12.25 1.99 15.98
N LYS A 290 11.78 3.23 16.14
CA LYS A 290 11.34 3.74 17.44
C LYS A 290 10.16 2.98 18.03
N PHE A 291 9.36 2.33 17.18
CA PHE A 291 8.08 1.71 17.57
C PHE A 291 8.03 0.22 17.22
N TYR A 292 8.65 -0.18 16.12
CA TYR A 292 8.47 -1.53 15.60
C TYR A 292 9.64 -2.45 15.91
N HIS A 293 9.28 -3.70 16.15
CA HIS A 293 10.21 -4.82 16.29
C HIS A 293 10.35 -5.58 14.96
N ALA A 294 9.28 -5.58 14.17
CA ALA A 294 9.24 -6.14 12.83
C ALA A 294 8.49 -5.18 11.88
N TYR A 295 8.64 -5.32 10.58
CA TYR A 295 7.81 -4.57 9.63
C TYR A 295 7.48 -5.38 8.39
N ARG A 296 6.29 -5.14 7.84
CA ARG A 296 5.94 -5.53 6.46
C ARG A 296 6.50 -4.47 5.51
N ILE A 297 7.16 -4.91 4.45
CA ILE A 297 7.37 -4.13 3.24
C ILE A 297 6.20 -4.45 2.32
N ASP A 298 5.31 -3.47 2.15
CA ASP A 298 4.25 -3.54 1.15
C ASP A 298 4.86 -3.57 -0.24
N HIS A 299 4.36 -4.43 -1.12
CA HIS A 299 4.80 -4.59 -2.50
C HIS A 299 6.34 -4.65 -2.65
N VAL A 300 6.97 -5.63 -1.97
CA VAL A 300 8.43 -5.82 -1.96
C VAL A 300 9.03 -5.96 -3.37
N LEU A 301 8.20 -6.37 -4.33
CA LEU A 301 8.58 -6.51 -5.73
C LEU A 301 9.15 -5.21 -6.31
N GLY A 302 8.71 -4.04 -5.84
CA GLY A 302 9.23 -2.74 -6.28
C GLY A 302 10.72 -2.48 -5.99
N PHE A 303 11.35 -3.27 -5.11
CA PHE A 303 12.80 -3.27 -4.92
C PHE A 303 13.55 -4.04 -6.04
N PHE A 304 12.88 -4.99 -6.70
CA PHE A 304 13.41 -5.71 -7.85
C PHE A 304 13.06 -4.97 -9.14
N ARG A 305 11.78 -4.61 -9.29
CA ARG A 305 11.18 -3.93 -10.43
C ARG A 305 9.84 -3.32 -10.05
N ILE A 306 9.51 -2.15 -10.58
CA ILE A 306 8.19 -1.55 -10.45
C ILE A 306 7.53 -1.47 -11.81
N TRP A 307 6.22 -1.79 -11.89
CA TRP A 307 5.45 -1.51 -13.09
C TRP A 307 5.19 -0.01 -13.15
N THR A 308 5.61 0.61 -14.24
CA THR A 308 5.53 2.05 -14.46
C THR A 308 4.67 2.34 -15.67
N ILE A 309 3.75 3.29 -15.51
CA ILE A 309 2.79 3.74 -16.51
C ILE A 309 3.19 5.16 -16.92
N PRO A 310 3.51 5.39 -18.20
CA PRO A 310 3.77 6.73 -18.72
C PRO A 310 2.56 7.67 -18.57
N PRO A 311 2.76 8.99 -18.41
CA PRO A 311 1.70 9.94 -18.11
C PRO A 311 0.67 10.10 -19.24
N GLN A 312 1.00 9.69 -20.46
CA GLN A 312 0.04 9.69 -21.58
C GLN A 312 -1.10 8.67 -21.40
N TYR A 313 -0.96 7.69 -20.50
CA TYR A 313 -1.93 6.62 -20.28
C TYR A 313 -2.48 6.62 -18.85
N ILE A 314 -3.72 6.13 -18.70
CA ILE A 314 -4.35 5.92 -17.39
C ILE A 314 -4.43 4.42 -17.05
N SER A 315 -4.60 3.54 -18.03
CA SER A 315 -4.76 2.08 -17.81
C SER A 315 -3.44 1.39 -17.46
N GLY A 316 -3.51 0.42 -16.54
CA GLY A 316 -2.37 -0.39 -16.13
C GLY A 316 -1.82 -1.28 -17.25
N SER A 317 -2.63 -1.60 -18.26
CA SER A 317 -2.19 -2.33 -19.46
C SER A 317 -1.13 -1.60 -20.29
N MET A 318 -1.00 -0.28 -20.10
CA MET A 318 -0.12 0.60 -20.87
C MET A 318 1.14 0.99 -20.07
N GLY A 319 1.77 0.02 -19.42
CA GLY A 319 3.01 0.21 -18.67
C GLY A 319 4.12 -0.74 -19.10
N TYR A 320 5.22 -0.68 -18.36
CA TYR A 320 6.35 -1.59 -18.47
C TYR A 320 7.07 -1.70 -17.11
N TYR A 321 7.87 -2.75 -16.92
CA TYR A 321 8.69 -2.86 -15.71
C TYR A 321 9.92 -1.94 -15.76
N SER A 322 10.32 -1.40 -14.62
CA SER A 322 11.55 -0.62 -14.44
C SER A 322 12.28 -1.05 -13.16
N PRO A 323 13.60 -1.34 -13.21
CA PRO A 323 14.42 -1.40 -14.42
C PRO A 323 13.99 -2.57 -15.32
N ASN A 324 14.42 -2.54 -16.58
CA ASN A 324 14.23 -3.63 -17.54
C ASN A 324 15.27 -3.50 -18.66
N ASP A 325 15.68 -4.61 -19.28
CA ASP A 325 16.44 -4.56 -20.53
C ASP A 325 15.49 -4.26 -21.67
N PHE A 326 15.44 -3.00 -22.08
CA PHE A 326 14.52 -2.51 -23.09
C PHE A 326 14.90 -2.95 -24.51
N LEU A 327 13.93 -2.82 -25.42
CA LEU A 327 14.14 -3.01 -26.85
C LEU A 327 14.84 -1.79 -27.41
N HIS A 328 16.16 -1.86 -27.59
CA HIS A 328 16.93 -0.78 -28.18
C HIS A 328 16.62 -0.67 -29.68
N ILE A 329 16.62 0.54 -30.22
CA ILE A 329 16.29 0.79 -31.63
C ILE A 329 17.17 -0.01 -32.60
N ASP A 330 18.45 -0.23 -32.26
CA ASP A 330 19.35 -1.01 -33.10
C ASP A 330 19.10 -2.53 -33.01
N ASP A 331 18.55 -3.02 -31.89
CA ASP A 331 18.08 -4.41 -31.79
C ASP A 331 16.88 -4.63 -32.71
N LEU A 332 15.94 -3.69 -32.69
CA LEU A 332 14.73 -3.71 -33.53
C LEU A 332 15.10 -3.65 -35.02
N LYS A 333 16.01 -2.76 -35.42
CA LYS A 333 16.49 -2.68 -36.82
C LYS A 333 17.14 -3.98 -37.27
N ARG A 334 17.90 -4.66 -36.40
CA ARG A 334 18.58 -5.93 -36.74
C ARG A 334 17.61 -7.05 -37.09
N ILE A 335 16.42 -7.06 -36.49
CA ILE A 335 15.36 -8.02 -36.80
C ILE A 335 14.36 -7.51 -37.86
N GLY A 336 14.70 -6.44 -38.59
CA GLY A 336 13.88 -5.90 -39.68
C GLY A 336 12.78 -4.93 -39.25
N ILE A 337 12.74 -4.50 -37.98
CA ILE A 337 11.84 -3.45 -37.49
C ILE A 337 12.55 -2.10 -37.61
N ASP A 338 12.52 -1.52 -38.82
CA ASP A 338 13.14 -0.24 -39.17
C ASP A 338 12.16 0.95 -38.99
N GLY A 339 12.53 2.15 -39.45
CA GLY A 339 11.77 3.38 -39.19
C GLY A 339 10.25 3.29 -39.46
N PRO A 340 9.82 2.89 -40.68
CA PRO A 340 8.40 2.71 -40.98
C PRO A 340 7.73 1.63 -40.12
N ARG A 341 8.36 0.46 -39.95
CA ARG A 341 7.76 -0.64 -39.17
C ARG A 341 7.68 -0.31 -37.68
N LEU A 342 8.70 0.35 -37.14
CA LEU A 342 8.74 0.85 -35.78
C LEU A 342 7.64 1.89 -35.54
N ALA A 343 7.48 2.85 -36.46
CA ALA A 343 6.39 3.83 -36.38
C ALA A 343 5.02 3.15 -36.38
N TRP A 344 4.81 2.15 -37.25
CA TRP A 344 3.59 1.35 -37.29
C TRP A 344 3.29 0.65 -35.96
N MET A 345 4.32 0.14 -35.29
CA MET A 345 4.21 -0.54 -34.00
C MET A 345 4.06 0.39 -32.80
N SER A 346 4.57 1.62 -32.89
CA SER A 346 4.65 2.56 -31.75
C SER A 346 3.66 3.72 -31.82
N LYS A 347 2.83 3.81 -32.86
CA LYS A 347 1.82 4.85 -33.01
C LYS A 347 0.43 4.25 -33.25
N PRO A 348 -0.63 4.86 -32.67
CA PRO A 348 -2.00 4.36 -32.78
C PRO A 348 -2.60 4.70 -34.14
N HIS A 349 -2.25 3.93 -35.17
CA HIS A 349 -2.83 4.08 -36.49
C HIS A 349 -4.31 3.68 -36.47
N ILE A 350 -5.19 4.39 -37.17
CA ILE A 350 -6.64 4.14 -37.18
C ILE A 350 -7.15 4.10 -38.62
N PRO A 351 -7.59 2.95 -39.15
CA PRO A 351 -8.26 2.87 -40.43
C PRO A 351 -9.57 3.64 -40.38
N GLY A 352 -9.83 4.49 -41.38
CA GLY A 352 -11.01 5.33 -41.38
C GLY A 352 -12.32 4.56 -41.38
N TYR A 353 -12.35 3.34 -41.93
CA TYR A 353 -13.55 2.50 -41.87
C TYR A 353 -13.90 2.09 -40.43
N GLU A 354 -12.91 1.79 -39.58
CA GLU A 354 -13.14 1.45 -38.16
C GLU A 354 -13.58 2.69 -37.38
N LEU A 355 -12.99 3.85 -37.68
CA LEU A 355 -13.39 5.11 -37.07
C LEU A 355 -14.87 5.41 -37.35
N ARG A 356 -15.30 5.27 -38.62
CA ARG A 356 -16.70 5.50 -39.02
C ARG A 356 -17.65 4.45 -38.45
N ASP A 357 -17.23 3.19 -38.36
CA ASP A 357 -18.01 2.10 -37.78
C ASP A 357 -18.25 2.31 -36.27
N LYS A 358 -17.19 2.66 -35.53
CA LYS A 358 -17.24 2.80 -34.07
C LYS A 358 -17.84 4.12 -33.58
N LEU A 359 -17.57 5.23 -34.26
CA LEU A 359 -18.02 6.56 -33.84
C LEU A 359 -19.27 7.05 -34.59
N GLY A 360 -19.67 6.36 -35.67
CA GLY A 360 -20.81 6.79 -36.49
C GLY A 360 -20.64 8.23 -37.00
N PHE A 361 -21.65 9.07 -36.76
CA PHE A 361 -21.65 10.48 -37.20
C PHE A 361 -20.58 11.34 -36.52
N GLU A 362 -20.12 10.96 -35.32
CA GLU A 362 -19.10 11.70 -34.56
C GLU A 362 -17.69 11.52 -35.15
N SER A 363 -17.49 10.56 -36.06
CA SER A 363 -16.20 10.31 -36.73
C SER A 363 -15.66 11.54 -37.46
N ASN A 364 -16.54 12.36 -38.06
CA ASN A 364 -16.14 13.58 -38.76
C ASN A 364 -15.58 14.63 -37.80
N GLU A 365 -16.25 14.85 -36.67
CA GLU A 365 -15.80 15.83 -35.68
C GLU A 365 -14.53 15.33 -34.97
N ALA A 366 -14.47 14.04 -34.62
CA ALA A 366 -13.27 13.42 -34.06
C ALA A 366 -12.07 13.55 -35.00
N THR A 367 -12.25 13.31 -36.31
CA THR A 367 -11.18 13.49 -37.30
C THR A 367 -10.71 14.94 -37.32
N LYS A 368 -11.65 15.88 -37.39
CA LYS A 368 -11.34 17.32 -37.44
C LYS A 368 -10.63 17.82 -36.19
N LEU A 369 -11.02 17.37 -35.00
CA LEU A 369 -10.49 17.86 -33.74
C LEU A 369 -9.19 17.16 -33.34
N LEU A 370 -9.13 15.84 -33.45
CA LEU A 370 -8.12 15.02 -32.78
C LEU A 370 -7.17 14.25 -33.72
N LEU A 371 -7.48 14.10 -35.00
CA LEU A 371 -6.73 13.20 -35.90
C LEU A 371 -6.16 13.93 -37.12
N ASP A 372 -5.03 13.43 -37.62
CA ASP A 372 -4.45 13.78 -38.91
C ASP A 372 -4.48 12.58 -39.85
N GLN A 373 -4.92 12.81 -41.08
CA GLN A 373 -4.87 11.81 -42.14
C GLN A 373 -3.43 11.63 -42.62
N ILE A 374 -2.99 10.38 -42.77
CA ILE A 374 -1.65 10.07 -43.28
C ILE A 374 -1.66 10.12 -44.79
N ASN A 375 -0.94 11.10 -45.36
CA ASN A 375 -0.85 11.33 -46.80
C ASN A 375 -2.26 11.43 -47.44
N THR A 376 -2.61 10.46 -48.28
CA THR A 376 -3.93 10.33 -48.93
C THR A 376 -4.62 9.01 -48.59
N GLU A 377 -4.09 8.25 -47.64
CA GLU A 377 -4.64 6.95 -47.24
C GLU A 377 -5.82 7.16 -46.28
N ASP A 378 -6.81 6.26 -46.28
CA ASP A 378 -7.89 6.26 -45.27
C ASP A 378 -7.37 5.69 -43.94
N LEU A 379 -6.34 6.35 -43.41
CA LEU A 379 -5.55 5.97 -42.26
C LEU A 379 -5.17 7.23 -41.48
N TYR A 380 -5.39 7.20 -40.17
CA TYR A 380 -5.28 8.37 -39.32
C TYR A 380 -4.33 8.12 -38.16
N LEU A 381 -3.70 9.19 -37.68
CA LEU A 381 -2.98 9.25 -36.41
C LEU A 381 -3.61 10.34 -35.55
N PHE A 382 -3.42 10.26 -34.23
CA PHE A 382 -3.70 11.41 -33.38
C PHE A 382 -2.74 12.55 -33.72
N LYS A 383 -3.28 13.77 -33.69
CA LYS A 383 -2.51 14.99 -33.87
C LYS A 383 -1.44 15.13 -32.81
N ASP A 384 -0.37 15.86 -33.14
CA ASP A 384 0.73 16.09 -32.22
C ASP A 384 0.27 16.80 -30.92
N GLU A 385 -0.81 17.59 -30.93
CA GLU A 385 -1.34 18.23 -29.72
C GLU A 385 -1.97 17.24 -28.72
N VAL A 386 -2.37 16.04 -29.16
CA VAL A 386 -2.97 15.02 -28.29
C VAL A 386 -1.86 14.23 -27.61
N LYS A 387 -1.48 14.68 -26.41
CA LYS A 387 -0.35 14.12 -25.65
C LYS A 387 -0.76 13.00 -24.70
N SER A 388 -2.03 12.88 -24.37
CA SER A 388 -2.54 11.92 -23.40
C SER A 388 -4.01 11.58 -23.64
N VAL A 389 -4.47 10.53 -22.97
CA VAL A 389 -5.91 10.20 -22.90
C VAL A 389 -6.75 11.31 -22.26
N HIS A 390 -6.17 12.19 -21.44
CA HIS A 390 -6.88 13.33 -20.85
C HIS A 390 -7.27 14.35 -21.91
N ASP A 391 -6.43 14.56 -22.93
CA ASP A 391 -6.71 15.48 -24.03
C ASP A 391 -7.91 14.98 -24.86
N ILE A 392 -8.08 13.66 -24.97
CA ILE A 392 -9.25 13.04 -25.62
C ILE A 392 -10.52 13.28 -24.79
N TYR A 393 -10.45 13.01 -23.48
CA TYR A 393 -11.61 13.20 -22.60
C TYR A 393 -12.03 14.67 -22.44
N ALA A 394 -11.11 15.62 -22.64
CA ALA A 394 -11.36 17.05 -22.54
C ALA A 394 -12.17 17.64 -23.71
N VAL A 395 -12.39 16.90 -24.79
CA VAL A 395 -13.16 17.39 -25.95
C VAL A 395 -14.65 17.40 -25.63
N GLU A 396 -15.25 18.58 -25.44
CA GLU A 396 -16.66 18.70 -25.05
C GLU A 396 -17.64 18.29 -26.16
N GLU A 397 -17.21 18.37 -27.42
CA GLU A 397 -18.03 18.11 -28.61
C GLU A 397 -18.32 16.62 -28.86
N LEU A 398 -17.60 15.71 -28.20
CA LEU A 398 -17.74 14.27 -28.38
C LEU A 398 -18.47 13.61 -27.21
N SER A 399 -19.27 12.59 -27.51
CA SER A 399 -19.91 11.73 -26.52
C SER A 399 -18.90 10.94 -25.70
N ASP A 400 -19.30 10.51 -24.50
CA ASP A 400 -18.46 9.68 -23.63
C ASP A 400 -18.17 8.31 -24.25
N GLU A 401 -19.12 7.77 -25.04
CA GLU A 401 -18.94 6.56 -25.83
C GLU A 401 -17.87 6.77 -26.92
N ALA A 402 -17.95 7.85 -27.70
CA ALA A 402 -16.97 8.16 -28.73
C ALA A 402 -15.57 8.39 -28.14
N LYS A 403 -15.47 9.10 -27.00
CA LYS A 403 -14.21 9.28 -26.26
C LYS A 403 -13.63 7.94 -25.81
N SER A 404 -14.47 7.04 -25.31
CA SER A 404 -14.03 5.71 -24.86
C SER A 404 -13.46 4.89 -26.02
N GLU A 405 -14.11 4.90 -27.19
CA GLU A 405 -13.59 4.23 -28.39
C GLU A 405 -12.30 4.87 -28.91
N LEU A 406 -12.20 6.20 -28.89
CA LEU A 406 -10.95 6.91 -29.23
C LEU A 406 -9.80 6.54 -28.30
N VAL A 407 -10.07 6.38 -27.00
CA VAL A 407 -9.08 5.90 -26.04
C VAL A 407 -8.67 4.45 -26.34
N ASN A 408 -9.59 3.59 -26.76
CA ASN A 408 -9.25 2.23 -27.21
C ASN A 408 -8.33 2.26 -28.44
N PHE A 409 -8.61 3.13 -29.41
CA PHE A 409 -7.72 3.33 -30.56
C PHE A 409 -6.35 3.88 -30.12
N TYR A 410 -6.31 4.86 -29.23
CA TYR A 410 -5.08 5.47 -28.71
C TYR A 410 -4.16 4.45 -28.03
N ARG A 411 -4.74 3.44 -27.37
CA ARG A 411 -4.00 2.36 -26.69
C ARG A 411 -3.56 1.23 -27.63
N ASN A 412 -4.04 1.19 -28.88
CA ASN A 412 -3.71 0.13 -29.84
C ASN A 412 -2.29 0.31 -30.42
N VAL A 413 -1.29 0.06 -29.58
CA VAL A 413 0.13 0.06 -29.96
C VAL A 413 0.82 -1.20 -29.43
N THR A 414 1.80 -1.69 -30.19
CA THR A 414 2.66 -2.81 -29.77
C THR A 414 3.75 -2.30 -28.84
N LEU A 415 4.31 -1.13 -29.13
CA LEU A 415 5.50 -0.58 -28.48
C LEU A 415 5.22 0.78 -27.85
N ILE A 416 5.60 0.93 -26.58
CA ILE A 416 5.69 2.18 -25.85
C ILE A 416 7.12 2.71 -25.97
N LYS A 417 7.28 3.98 -26.34
CA LYS A 417 8.58 4.66 -26.31
C LYS A 417 8.94 4.99 -24.86
N VAL A 418 10.10 4.49 -24.40
CA VAL A 418 10.61 4.68 -23.03
C VAL A 418 11.49 5.93 -22.98
N ASP A 419 12.42 6.05 -23.92
CA ASP A 419 13.29 7.21 -24.11
C ASP A 419 13.62 7.38 -25.61
N GLU A 420 14.66 8.15 -25.96
CA GLU A 420 15.04 8.41 -27.35
C GLU A 420 15.35 7.12 -28.15
N TYR A 421 15.91 6.10 -27.50
CA TYR A 421 16.44 4.90 -28.14
C TYR A 421 15.76 3.60 -27.71
N ASN A 422 15.03 3.62 -26.60
CA ASN A 422 14.46 2.42 -25.98
C ASN A 422 12.94 2.35 -26.09
N TYR A 423 12.46 1.12 -26.30
CA TYR A 423 11.04 0.77 -26.36
C TYR A 423 10.72 -0.39 -25.41
N ALA A 424 9.46 -0.45 -24.98
CA ALA A 424 8.90 -1.55 -24.22
C ALA A 424 7.61 -2.04 -24.88
N THR A 425 7.27 -3.31 -24.72
CA THR A 425 5.98 -3.85 -25.18
C THR A 425 4.85 -3.45 -24.24
N THR A 426 3.67 -3.15 -24.79
CA THR A 426 2.44 -3.09 -23.98
C THR A 426 2.09 -4.46 -23.41
N TRP A 427 1.28 -4.52 -22.35
CA TRP A 427 0.92 -5.80 -21.73
C TRP A 427 0.23 -6.75 -22.73
N PHE A 428 -0.71 -6.22 -23.51
CA PHE A 428 -1.44 -6.95 -24.55
C PHE A 428 -0.89 -6.70 -25.96
N TYR A 429 0.44 -6.55 -26.11
CA TYR A 429 1.06 -6.22 -27.40
C TYR A 429 0.64 -7.17 -28.53
N TYR A 430 0.38 -8.43 -28.21
CA TYR A 430 -0.02 -9.47 -29.16
C TYR A 430 -1.43 -9.28 -29.74
N ASN A 431 -2.27 -8.46 -29.10
CA ASN A 431 -3.59 -8.07 -29.58
C ASN A 431 -3.56 -6.80 -30.45
N SER A 432 -2.42 -6.12 -30.53
CA SER A 432 -2.31 -4.88 -31.32
C SER A 432 -2.39 -5.16 -32.82
N ARG A 433 -2.94 -4.21 -33.59
CA ARG A 433 -3.05 -4.35 -35.06
C ARG A 433 -1.68 -4.56 -35.69
N ALA A 434 -0.69 -3.82 -35.23
CA ALA A 434 0.65 -3.89 -35.78
C ALA A 434 1.29 -5.27 -35.58
N TYR A 435 1.15 -5.88 -34.41
CA TYR A 435 1.64 -7.24 -34.17
C TYR A 435 0.88 -8.29 -35.00
N ILE A 436 -0.46 -8.19 -35.09
CA ILE A 436 -1.28 -9.12 -35.89
C ILE A 436 -0.85 -9.10 -37.36
N SER A 437 -0.51 -7.91 -37.89
CA SER A 437 -0.02 -7.73 -39.26
C SER A 437 1.37 -8.30 -39.55
N MET A 438 2.09 -8.79 -38.53
CA MET A 438 3.39 -9.45 -38.73
C MET A 438 3.22 -10.86 -39.29
N ASN A 439 4.09 -11.22 -40.24
CA ASN A 439 4.20 -12.60 -40.72
C ASN A 439 4.89 -13.49 -39.66
N ASP A 440 4.88 -14.80 -39.89
CA ASP A 440 5.40 -15.77 -38.91
C ASP A 440 6.90 -15.60 -38.62
N HIS A 441 7.69 -15.23 -39.62
CA HIS A 441 9.12 -14.98 -39.43
C HIS A 441 9.38 -13.72 -38.59
N GLU A 442 8.67 -12.62 -38.88
CA GLU A 442 8.76 -11.40 -38.08
C GLU A 442 8.36 -11.67 -36.61
N LYS A 443 7.26 -12.41 -36.39
CA LYS A 443 6.81 -12.79 -35.03
C LYS A 443 7.84 -13.65 -34.31
N TYR A 444 8.46 -14.59 -35.03
CA TYR A 444 9.53 -15.43 -34.49
C TYR A 444 10.74 -14.60 -34.04
N GLU A 445 11.30 -13.75 -34.91
CA GLU A 445 12.46 -12.92 -34.58
C GLU A 445 12.18 -11.95 -33.43
N PHE A 446 10.99 -11.34 -33.42
CA PHE A 446 10.58 -10.45 -32.33
C PHE A 446 10.41 -11.20 -31.00
N GLY A 447 9.86 -12.42 -31.03
CA GLY A 447 9.75 -13.29 -29.86
C GLY A 447 11.11 -13.73 -29.32
N GLN A 448 12.07 -14.03 -30.19
CA GLN A 448 13.45 -14.37 -29.79
C GLN A 448 14.15 -13.17 -29.13
N LEU A 449 14.00 -11.97 -29.68
CA LEU A 449 14.53 -10.75 -29.08
C LEU A 449 13.92 -10.49 -27.70
N GLN A 450 12.59 -10.56 -27.56
CA GLN A 450 11.92 -10.41 -26.27
C GLN A 450 12.37 -11.44 -25.23
N SER A 451 12.54 -12.69 -25.64
CA SER A 451 13.00 -13.77 -24.75
C SER A 451 14.42 -13.49 -24.23
N SER A 452 15.32 -13.02 -25.10
CA SER A 452 16.68 -12.62 -24.72
C SER A 452 16.67 -11.46 -23.71
N LYS A 453 15.86 -10.43 -23.97
CA LYS A 453 15.72 -9.26 -23.10
C LYS A 453 15.11 -9.61 -21.75
N SER A 454 14.13 -10.50 -21.73
CA SER A 454 13.50 -11.01 -20.51
C SER A 454 14.49 -11.78 -19.64
N GLY A 455 15.37 -12.59 -20.25
CA GLY A 455 16.43 -13.30 -19.55
C GLY A 455 17.42 -12.36 -18.85
N HIS A 456 17.87 -11.30 -19.54
CA HIS A 456 18.76 -10.31 -18.93
C HIS A 456 18.05 -9.44 -17.88
N SER A 457 16.78 -9.09 -18.10
CA SER A 457 15.97 -8.36 -17.12
C SER A 457 15.83 -9.12 -15.80
N MET A 458 15.69 -10.44 -15.84
CA MET A 458 15.69 -11.28 -14.62
C MET A 458 16.99 -11.12 -13.82
N TRP A 459 18.14 -11.08 -14.48
CA TRP A 459 19.43 -10.83 -13.84
C TRP A 459 19.52 -9.41 -13.25
N LEU A 460 19.04 -8.39 -13.97
CA LEU A 460 18.98 -7.02 -13.45
C LEU A 460 18.14 -6.92 -12.18
N TRP A 461 16.95 -7.54 -12.18
CA TRP A 461 16.04 -7.56 -11.04
C TRP A 461 16.64 -8.26 -9.84
N GLU A 462 17.30 -9.41 -10.04
CA GLU A 462 17.96 -10.14 -8.96
C GLU A 462 19.04 -9.29 -8.28
N ASN A 463 19.93 -8.67 -9.05
CA ASN A 463 21.00 -7.83 -8.52
C ASN A 463 20.46 -6.59 -7.81
N GLN A 464 19.45 -5.94 -8.39
CA GLN A 464 18.84 -4.77 -7.78
C GLN A 464 18.13 -5.13 -6.47
N GLY A 465 17.31 -6.18 -6.48
CA GLY A 465 16.61 -6.64 -5.29
C GLY A 465 17.58 -7.01 -4.17
N LEU A 466 18.66 -7.74 -4.50
CA LEU A 466 19.71 -8.07 -3.53
C LEU A 466 20.37 -6.82 -2.96
N LYS A 467 20.77 -5.86 -3.81
CA LYS A 467 21.39 -4.60 -3.39
C LYS A 467 20.48 -3.82 -2.43
N LEU A 468 19.23 -3.60 -2.85
CA LEU A 468 18.32 -2.71 -2.14
C LEU A 468 17.75 -3.34 -0.86
N LEU A 469 17.38 -4.62 -0.89
CA LEU A 469 16.90 -5.30 0.30
C LEU A 469 18.02 -5.55 1.32
N LYS A 470 19.25 -5.76 0.87
CA LYS A 470 20.41 -5.90 1.78
C LYS A 470 20.63 -4.65 2.61
N PHE A 471 20.71 -3.46 2.00
CA PHE A 471 20.93 -2.24 2.79
C PHE A 471 19.76 -2.00 3.76
N MET A 472 18.52 -2.27 3.34
CA MET A 472 17.36 -2.10 4.21
C MET A 472 17.45 -3.01 5.43
N LYS A 473 17.75 -4.30 5.22
CA LYS A 473 17.92 -5.27 6.30
C LYS A 473 19.06 -4.87 7.25
N GLU A 474 20.15 -4.32 6.73
CA GLU A 474 21.32 -3.90 7.50
C GLU A 474 21.15 -2.54 8.20
N SER A 475 20.06 -1.81 7.94
CA SER A 475 19.87 -0.45 8.46
C SER A 475 19.43 -0.40 9.92
N GLU A 476 18.56 -1.32 10.35
CA GLU A 476 17.97 -1.33 11.69
C GLU A 476 17.69 -2.77 12.16
N ASP A 477 17.74 -3.01 13.47
CA ASP A 477 17.53 -4.32 14.10
C ASP A 477 16.03 -4.70 14.18
N MET A 478 15.31 -4.62 13.06
CA MET A 478 13.92 -5.06 12.94
C MET A 478 13.80 -6.30 12.05
N LEU A 479 12.89 -7.22 12.41
CA LEU A 479 12.57 -8.36 11.54
C LEU A 479 11.84 -7.89 10.28
N VAL A 480 12.39 -8.22 9.11
CA VAL A 480 11.82 -7.84 7.82
C VAL A 480 10.87 -8.93 7.32
N CYS A 481 9.64 -8.54 7.01
CA CYS A 481 8.66 -9.36 6.32
C CYS A 481 8.34 -8.71 4.96
N ALA A 482 8.45 -9.49 3.90
CA ALA A 482 8.14 -9.10 2.54
C ALA A 482 6.68 -9.47 2.24
N GLU A 483 5.92 -8.54 1.66
CA GLU A 483 4.74 -8.93 0.89
C GLU A 483 5.13 -9.07 -0.58
N ASP A 484 5.19 -10.32 -1.00
CA ASP A 484 5.63 -10.83 -2.29
C ASP A 484 4.48 -11.48 -3.05
N LEU A 485 3.33 -10.80 -3.17
CA LEU A 485 2.19 -11.30 -3.94
C LEU A 485 2.17 -10.78 -5.38
N GLY A 486 1.31 -11.38 -6.22
CA GLY A 486 1.11 -10.98 -7.61
C GLY A 486 2.01 -11.74 -8.59
N THR A 487 2.53 -11.04 -9.60
CA THR A 487 3.42 -11.65 -10.62
C THR A 487 4.86 -11.66 -10.11
N ILE A 488 5.21 -12.71 -9.37
CA ILE A 488 6.49 -12.87 -8.67
C ILE A 488 7.57 -13.38 -9.65
N PRO A 489 8.65 -12.63 -9.88
CA PRO A 489 9.81 -13.14 -10.63
C PRO A 489 10.49 -14.30 -9.89
N ASN A 490 11.02 -15.27 -10.63
CA ASN A 490 11.71 -16.44 -10.07
C ASN A 490 12.90 -16.10 -9.17
N CYS A 491 13.52 -14.93 -9.34
CA CYS A 491 14.63 -14.47 -8.51
C CYS A 491 14.19 -14.00 -7.10
N VAL A 492 12.91 -13.64 -6.90
CA VAL A 492 12.45 -13.04 -5.63
C VAL A 492 12.54 -14.03 -4.47
N PRO A 493 11.98 -15.25 -4.54
CA PRO A 493 12.09 -16.20 -3.42
C PRO A 493 13.55 -16.49 -3.03
N LYS A 494 14.43 -16.61 -4.03
CA LYS A 494 15.88 -16.82 -3.81
C LYS A 494 16.51 -15.68 -3.03
N VAL A 495 16.29 -14.43 -3.43
CA VAL A 495 16.87 -13.26 -2.76
C VAL A 495 16.30 -13.09 -1.35
N LEU A 496 15.00 -13.32 -1.15
CA LEU A 496 14.39 -13.26 0.18
C LEU A 496 14.99 -14.33 1.11
N GLU A 497 15.16 -15.56 0.62
CA GLU A 497 15.79 -16.65 1.39
C GLU A 497 17.26 -16.34 1.72
N GLU A 498 18.05 -15.89 0.75
CA GLU A 498 19.47 -15.51 0.95
C GLU A 498 19.61 -14.42 2.01
N LEU A 499 18.72 -13.44 2.00
CA LEU A 499 18.70 -12.36 2.98
C LEU A 499 17.96 -12.73 4.27
N GLY A 500 17.36 -13.92 4.40
CA GLY A 500 16.55 -14.30 5.55
C GLY A 500 15.40 -13.32 5.83
N ILE A 501 14.75 -12.83 4.77
CA ILE A 501 13.54 -12.01 4.81
C ILE A 501 12.34 -12.94 4.71
N LEU A 502 11.33 -12.76 5.56
CA LEU A 502 10.17 -13.64 5.58
C LEU A 502 9.21 -13.28 4.43
N GLY A 503 8.97 -14.19 3.48
CA GLY A 503 7.91 -14.02 2.46
C GLY A 503 6.50 -14.19 3.04
N LEU A 504 5.46 -14.07 2.21
CA LEU A 504 4.05 -14.14 2.60
C LEU A 504 3.31 -15.28 1.88
N HIS A 505 2.76 -16.20 2.67
CA HIS A 505 1.79 -17.19 2.20
C HIS A 505 0.38 -16.76 2.61
N VAL A 506 -0.40 -16.27 1.65
CA VAL A 506 -1.84 -16.12 1.83
C VAL A 506 -2.51 -17.42 1.44
N THR A 507 -3.16 -18.11 2.39
CA THR A 507 -3.65 -19.49 2.22
C THR A 507 -4.52 -19.67 0.97
N ARG A 508 -5.45 -18.72 0.73
CA ARG A 508 -6.35 -18.75 -0.43
C ARG A 508 -5.67 -18.57 -1.79
N TRP A 509 -4.42 -18.09 -1.81
CA TRP A 509 -3.62 -17.88 -3.01
C TRP A 509 -2.37 -18.77 -3.04
N SER A 510 -2.19 -19.65 -2.05
CA SER A 510 -0.99 -20.48 -1.93
C SER A 510 -1.19 -21.79 -2.70
N LYS A 511 -0.76 -21.81 -3.97
CA LYS A 511 -0.83 -22.95 -4.89
C LYS A 511 0.54 -23.39 -5.39
N LYS A 512 0.65 -24.64 -5.84
CA LYS A 512 1.81 -25.17 -6.57
C LYS A 512 1.68 -24.83 -8.05
N TYR A 513 1.91 -23.56 -8.40
CA TYR A 513 1.72 -23.04 -9.76
C TYR A 513 2.51 -23.76 -10.86
N ASN A 514 3.56 -24.51 -10.51
CA ASN A 514 4.37 -25.28 -11.45
C ASN A 514 3.92 -26.75 -11.60
N GLU A 515 2.85 -27.16 -10.91
CA GLU A 515 2.30 -28.51 -10.98
C GLU A 515 0.98 -28.52 -11.76
N TYR A 516 0.68 -29.64 -12.43
CA TYR A 516 -0.56 -29.80 -13.19
C TYR A 516 -1.79 -29.60 -12.28
N GLY A 517 -2.69 -28.71 -12.69
CA GLY A 517 -3.89 -28.35 -11.93
C GLY A 517 -3.65 -27.32 -10.83
N GLU A 518 -2.42 -26.82 -10.66
CA GLU A 518 -2.04 -25.80 -9.67
C GLU A 518 -2.60 -26.08 -8.26
N PRO A 519 -2.30 -27.27 -7.68
CA PRO A 519 -2.95 -27.70 -6.47
C PRO A 519 -2.68 -26.77 -5.28
N PHE A 520 -3.65 -26.58 -4.40
CA PHE A 520 -3.47 -25.85 -3.14
C PHE A 520 -2.34 -26.47 -2.30
N MET A 521 -1.46 -25.60 -1.79
CA MET A 521 -0.41 -25.99 -0.86
C MET A 521 -0.98 -26.14 0.54
N LYS A 522 -0.63 -27.25 1.21
CA LYS A 522 -0.99 -27.43 2.62
C LYS A 522 -0.21 -26.44 3.48
N PRO A 523 -0.80 -25.83 4.52
CA PRO A 523 -0.07 -24.91 5.39
C PRO A 523 1.22 -25.51 6.00
N SER A 524 1.26 -26.83 6.21
CA SER A 524 2.43 -27.58 6.69
C SER A 524 3.57 -27.72 5.68
N GLU A 525 3.35 -27.32 4.42
CA GLU A 525 4.33 -27.34 3.33
C GLU A 525 4.92 -25.94 3.05
N TYR A 526 4.44 -24.90 3.74
CA TYR A 526 4.94 -23.53 3.55
C TYR A 526 6.40 -23.42 3.98
N ASN A 527 7.14 -22.50 3.33
CA ASN A 527 8.54 -22.28 3.71
C ASN A 527 8.64 -21.76 5.15
N TYR A 528 9.65 -22.20 5.91
CA TYR A 528 9.81 -21.77 7.30
C TYR A 528 10.03 -20.26 7.40
N LEU A 529 10.83 -19.67 6.50
CA LEU A 529 11.09 -18.23 6.43
C LEU A 529 9.91 -17.50 5.76
N SER A 530 8.74 -17.57 6.38
CA SER A 530 7.53 -16.90 5.90
C SER A 530 6.57 -16.51 7.01
N VAL A 531 5.64 -15.64 6.63
CA VAL A 531 4.41 -15.32 7.35
C VAL A 531 3.27 -16.04 6.63
N SER A 532 2.47 -16.83 7.34
CA SER A 532 1.24 -17.43 6.84
C SER A 532 0.04 -16.65 7.33
N THR A 533 -0.93 -16.40 6.46
CA THR A 533 -2.22 -15.80 6.82
C THR A 533 -3.35 -16.34 5.93
N PRO A 534 -4.57 -16.54 6.44
CA PRO A 534 -5.67 -16.94 5.57
C PRO A 534 -6.23 -15.80 4.72
N ALA A 535 -6.04 -14.55 5.18
CA ALA A 535 -6.59 -13.35 4.59
C ALA A 535 -5.74 -12.13 4.94
N VAL A 536 -5.74 -11.13 4.06
CA VAL A 536 -5.15 -9.80 4.28
C VAL A 536 -6.25 -8.74 4.31
N HIS A 537 -5.90 -7.52 4.72
CA HIS A 537 -6.85 -6.40 4.82
C HIS A 537 -7.51 -6.03 3.48
N ASP A 538 -6.87 -6.35 2.36
CA ASP A 538 -7.37 -6.18 0.99
C ASP A 538 -8.29 -7.32 0.50
N SER A 539 -8.31 -8.44 1.20
CA SER A 539 -9.14 -9.60 0.85
C SER A 539 -10.42 -9.65 1.68
N SER A 540 -11.38 -10.47 1.24
CA SER A 540 -12.54 -10.81 2.08
C SER A 540 -12.10 -11.58 3.34
N THR A 541 -12.85 -11.47 4.44
CA THR A 541 -12.56 -12.24 5.66
C THR A 541 -12.68 -13.74 5.41
N VAL A 542 -12.23 -14.57 6.36
CA VAL A 542 -12.38 -16.03 6.23
C VAL A 542 -13.84 -16.44 6.10
N ARG A 543 -14.74 -15.82 6.86
CA ARG A 543 -16.18 -16.12 6.80
C ARG A 543 -16.80 -15.78 5.44
N GLN A 544 -16.33 -14.72 4.79
CA GLN A 544 -16.78 -14.32 3.46
C GLN A 544 -16.18 -15.21 2.36
N TRP A 545 -14.97 -15.71 2.54
CA TRP A 545 -14.32 -16.66 1.63
C TRP A 545 -14.86 -18.09 1.76
N TRP A 546 -15.43 -18.43 2.92
CA TRP A 546 -15.93 -19.77 3.24
C TRP A 546 -16.84 -20.42 2.19
N PRO A 547 -17.80 -19.72 1.54
CA PRO A 547 -18.62 -20.32 0.49
C PRO A 547 -17.81 -20.91 -0.66
N GLU A 548 -16.68 -20.29 -1.02
CA GLU A 548 -15.74 -20.82 -2.03
C GLU A 548 -15.04 -22.07 -1.50
N MET A 549 -14.61 -22.07 -0.24
CA MET A 549 -13.94 -23.22 0.39
C MET A 549 -14.87 -24.44 0.51
N SER A 550 -16.14 -24.20 0.86
CA SER A 550 -17.14 -25.26 1.09
C SER A 550 -17.67 -25.87 -0.21
N SER A 551 -17.51 -25.18 -1.35
CA SER A 551 -17.88 -25.68 -2.68
C SER A 551 -16.70 -26.25 -3.46
N ASN A 552 -15.47 -26.16 -2.93
CA ASN A 552 -14.25 -26.63 -3.58
C ASN A 552 -13.51 -27.66 -2.72
N ASP A 553 -13.62 -28.94 -3.10
CA ASP A 553 -12.97 -30.07 -2.43
C ASP A 553 -11.45 -29.94 -2.35
N GLU A 554 -10.81 -29.24 -3.28
CA GLU A 554 -9.37 -29.06 -3.29
C GLU A 554 -8.89 -28.22 -2.09
N ILE A 555 -9.62 -27.15 -1.78
CA ILE A 555 -9.32 -26.23 -0.67
C ILE A 555 -9.55 -26.93 0.67
N SER A 556 -10.69 -27.60 0.83
CA SER A 556 -11.03 -28.31 2.05
C SER A 556 -10.04 -29.45 2.33
N ASN A 557 -9.63 -30.21 1.31
CA ASN A 557 -8.61 -31.24 1.42
C ASN A 557 -7.22 -30.68 1.77
N ALA A 558 -6.80 -29.57 1.17
CA ALA A 558 -5.51 -28.93 1.48
C ALA A 558 -5.43 -28.46 2.94
N LEU A 559 -6.58 -28.09 3.52
CA LEU A 559 -6.70 -27.70 4.92
C LEU A 559 -7.05 -28.86 5.86
N ASN A 560 -7.17 -30.09 5.34
CA ASN A 560 -7.60 -31.27 6.09
C ASN A 560 -8.92 -31.03 6.85
N LEU A 561 -9.90 -30.38 6.20
CA LEU A 561 -11.24 -30.16 6.73
C LEU A 561 -12.16 -31.30 6.30
N ASP A 562 -13.16 -31.63 7.13
CA ASP A 562 -14.15 -32.66 6.80
C ASP A 562 -14.92 -32.30 5.52
N ASN A 563 -15.20 -33.26 4.64
CA ASN A 563 -15.95 -33.06 3.38
C ASN A 563 -17.46 -32.72 3.56
N LYS A 564 -17.87 -32.25 4.75
CA LYS A 564 -19.24 -31.83 5.08
C LYS A 564 -19.25 -30.40 5.62
N LEU A 565 -18.59 -29.48 4.91
CA LEU A 565 -18.65 -28.06 5.24
C LEU A 565 -20.02 -27.49 4.83
N SER A 566 -20.66 -26.76 5.72
CA SER A 566 -21.87 -25.99 5.41
C SER A 566 -21.46 -24.77 4.58
N PRO A 567 -22.26 -24.28 3.61
CA PRO A 567 -21.99 -23.02 2.91
C PRO A 567 -21.87 -21.80 3.83
N ILE A 568 -22.51 -21.86 5.00
CA ILE A 568 -22.42 -20.85 6.06
C ILE A 568 -21.76 -21.52 7.28
N PRO A 569 -20.59 -21.05 7.73
CA PRO A 569 -19.87 -21.69 8.82
C PRO A 569 -20.49 -21.39 10.19
N ASP A 570 -20.77 -22.44 10.95
CA ASP A 570 -20.95 -22.32 12.39
C ASP A 570 -19.61 -22.09 13.11
N THR A 571 -19.65 -21.79 14.40
CA THR A 571 -18.44 -21.52 15.20
C THR A 571 -17.50 -22.71 15.27
N ASP A 572 -18.00 -23.95 15.26
CA ASP A 572 -17.17 -25.15 15.39
C ASP A 572 -16.42 -25.45 14.09
N GLN A 573 -17.04 -25.19 12.95
CA GLN A 573 -16.39 -25.25 11.64
C GLN A 573 -15.28 -24.20 11.52
N VAL A 574 -15.50 -22.97 11.99
CA VAL A 574 -14.44 -21.94 12.03
C VAL A 574 -13.29 -22.38 12.93
N LYS A 575 -13.58 -22.98 14.11
CA LYS A 575 -12.54 -23.51 15.01
C LYS A 575 -11.67 -24.57 14.32
N LYS A 576 -12.28 -25.56 13.67
CA LYS A 576 -11.56 -26.60 12.91
C LYS A 576 -10.65 -25.99 11.84
N LEU A 577 -11.14 -24.98 11.13
CA LEU A 577 -10.33 -24.24 10.17
C LEU A 577 -9.12 -23.57 10.82
N TYR A 578 -9.30 -22.91 11.97
CA TYR A 578 -8.18 -22.24 12.64
C TYR A 578 -7.18 -23.23 13.21
N GLU A 579 -7.63 -24.37 13.73
CA GLU A 579 -6.73 -25.46 14.11
C GLU A 579 -5.94 -26.00 12.92
N ALA A 580 -6.52 -26.04 11.71
CA ALA A 580 -5.80 -26.42 10.50
C ALA A 580 -4.76 -25.36 10.08
N LEU A 581 -5.14 -24.08 10.07
CA LEU A 581 -4.25 -22.97 9.70
C LEU A 581 -3.07 -22.82 10.67
N LEU A 582 -3.29 -23.07 11.97
CA LEU A 582 -2.25 -23.03 12.99
C LEU A 582 -1.20 -24.15 12.84
N LYS A 583 -1.47 -25.22 12.07
CA LYS A 583 -0.49 -26.27 11.75
C LYS A 583 0.52 -25.87 10.68
N THR A 584 0.54 -24.59 10.29
CA THR A 584 1.50 -24.10 9.31
C THR A 584 2.96 -24.25 9.77
N SER A 585 3.84 -24.58 8.83
CA SER A 585 5.29 -24.61 9.00
C SER A 585 5.94 -23.22 8.94
N ALA A 586 5.20 -22.17 8.56
CA ALA A 586 5.66 -20.80 8.53
C ALA A 586 6.11 -20.33 9.92
N LYS A 587 7.17 -19.51 9.98
CA LYS A 587 7.69 -18.91 11.22
C LYS A 587 6.60 -18.14 11.96
N ILE A 588 5.82 -17.35 11.23
CA ILE A 588 4.75 -16.52 11.78
C ILE A 588 3.41 -16.97 11.20
N ALA A 589 2.40 -17.17 12.04
CA ALA A 589 1.01 -17.26 11.58
C ALA A 589 0.28 -16.01 12.05
N MET A 590 -0.27 -15.27 11.11
CA MET A 590 -1.00 -14.04 11.33
C MET A 590 -2.47 -14.27 10.99
N PHE A 591 -3.36 -13.71 11.82
CA PHE A 591 -4.79 -13.71 11.58
C PHE A 591 -5.30 -12.28 11.63
N GLN A 592 -6.31 -11.95 10.83
CA GLN A 592 -7.01 -10.68 11.07
C GLN A 592 -7.77 -10.78 12.39
N PHE A 593 -7.84 -9.70 13.15
CA PHE A 593 -8.50 -9.75 14.45
C PHE A 593 -9.97 -10.18 14.33
N GLN A 594 -10.69 -9.70 13.32
CA GLN A 594 -12.06 -10.12 13.06
C GLN A 594 -12.21 -11.60 12.71
N ASP A 595 -11.16 -12.22 12.14
CA ASP A 595 -11.14 -13.67 11.93
C ASP A 595 -11.08 -14.36 13.31
N LEU A 596 -10.15 -13.98 14.20
CA LEU A 596 -10.07 -14.60 15.54
C LEU A 596 -11.37 -14.54 16.34
N LEU A 597 -12.18 -13.50 16.15
CA LEU A 597 -13.50 -13.36 16.79
C LEU A 597 -14.57 -14.33 16.24
N ALA A 598 -14.39 -14.84 15.02
CA ALA A 598 -15.37 -15.63 14.29
C ALA A 598 -15.70 -17.00 14.93
N ILE A 599 -14.85 -17.50 15.84
CA ILE A 599 -15.11 -18.71 16.62
C ILE A 599 -16.15 -18.51 17.73
N ASN A 600 -16.65 -17.28 17.92
CA ASN A 600 -17.68 -16.96 18.90
C ASN A 600 -18.83 -16.16 18.25
N GLU A 601 -20.06 -16.63 18.42
CA GLU A 601 -21.24 -16.05 17.77
C GLU A 601 -21.56 -14.63 18.26
N SER A 602 -21.28 -14.28 19.52
CA SER A 602 -21.61 -12.97 20.07
C SER A 602 -20.59 -11.88 19.71
N LEU A 603 -19.38 -12.27 19.30
CA LEU A 603 -18.29 -11.36 18.93
C LEU A 603 -18.22 -11.06 17.43
N ARG A 604 -18.77 -11.95 16.60
CA ARG A 604 -18.80 -11.80 15.14
C ARG A 604 -20.04 -11.03 14.67
N SER A 605 -19.95 -10.39 13.51
CA SER A 605 -21.09 -9.69 12.93
C SER A 605 -22.13 -10.69 12.40
N LYS A 606 -23.41 -10.30 12.45
CA LYS A 606 -24.48 -11.04 11.75
C LYS A 606 -24.29 -11.04 10.23
N ASN A 607 -23.64 -10.00 9.69
CA ASN A 607 -23.33 -9.88 8.28
C ASN A 607 -21.80 -9.83 8.10
N ALA A 608 -21.22 -10.90 7.55
CA ALA A 608 -19.78 -11.00 7.31
C ALA A 608 -19.24 -9.89 6.40
N GLU A 609 -20.06 -9.32 5.51
CA GLU A 609 -19.68 -8.18 4.65
C GLU A 609 -19.30 -6.93 5.44
N THR A 610 -19.83 -6.79 6.66
CA THR A 610 -19.52 -5.64 7.52
C THR A 610 -18.17 -5.74 8.21
N GLU A 611 -17.52 -6.92 8.16
CA GLU A 611 -16.25 -7.20 8.81
C GLU A 611 -15.04 -6.86 7.91
N ARG A 612 -15.28 -6.61 6.63
CA ARG A 612 -14.21 -6.30 5.66
C ARG A 612 -13.61 -4.91 5.93
N ILE A 613 -12.28 -4.86 5.88
CA ILE A 613 -11.49 -3.64 6.08
C ILE A 613 -11.39 -2.83 4.78
N ASN A 614 -11.02 -3.47 3.67
CA ASN A 614 -10.85 -2.80 2.39
C ASN A 614 -11.30 -3.67 1.20
N VAL A 615 -11.80 -3.01 0.16
CA VAL A 615 -12.03 -3.57 -1.17
C VAL A 615 -11.12 -2.84 -2.17
N PRO A 616 -10.03 -3.47 -2.65
CA PRO A 616 -9.10 -2.87 -3.62
C PRO A 616 -9.82 -2.35 -4.87
N GLY A 617 -9.28 -1.28 -5.46
CA GLY A 617 -9.85 -0.64 -6.65
C GLY A 617 -11.11 0.19 -6.39
N THR A 618 -11.55 0.37 -5.14
CA THR A 618 -12.74 1.17 -4.81
C THR A 618 -12.41 2.35 -3.90
N THR A 619 -13.12 3.46 -4.08
CA THR A 619 -13.05 4.66 -3.22
C THR A 619 -14.43 4.96 -2.64
N ASN A 620 -14.66 4.57 -1.38
CA ASN A 620 -15.94 4.76 -0.69
C ASN A 620 -15.74 4.92 0.83
N ASP A 621 -16.81 5.28 1.55
CA ASP A 621 -16.80 5.48 3.01
C ASP A 621 -16.72 4.18 3.83
N VAL A 622 -16.78 3.01 3.19
CA VAL A 622 -16.72 1.69 3.85
C VAL A 622 -15.27 1.24 4.02
N ASN A 623 -14.39 1.57 3.07
CA ASN A 623 -12.97 1.23 3.18
C ASN A 623 -12.33 1.93 4.38
N TRP A 624 -11.54 1.17 5.14
CA TRP A 624 -10.78 1.62 6.30
C TRP A 624 -11.62 2.14 7.48
N SER A 625 -12.95 1.89 7.45
CA SER A 625 -13.88 2.30 8.50
C SER A 625 -14.34 1.18 9.41
N TYR A 626 -13.78 -0.04 9.27
CA TYR A 626 -14.02 -1.16 10.19
C TYR A 626 -13.79 -0.75 11.65
N ARG A 627 -14.70 -1.18 12.53
CA ARG A 627 -14.71 -0.86 13.96
C ARG A 627 -15.19 -2.05 14.77
N LEU A 628 -14.62 -2.24 15.96
CA LEU A 628 -15.14 -3.20 16.92
C LEU A 628 -16.51 -2.77 17.45
N SER A 629 -17.44 -3.72 17.50
CA SER A 629 -18.79 -3.51 18.04
C SER A 629 -18.79 -3.41 19.57
N PHE A 630 -17.79 -3.99 20.24
CA PHE A 630 -17.62 -4.05 21.69
C PHE A 630 -16.37 -3.30 22.16
N ASN A 631 -16.29 -3.03 23.47
CA ASN A 631 -15.10 -2.48 24.11
C ASN A 631 -14.09 -3.60 24.42
N LEU A 632 -12.80 -3.34 24.31
CA LEU A 632 -11.75 -4.31 24.66
C LEU A 632 -11.83 -4.76 26.13
N GLU A 633 -12.28 -3.87 27.02
CA GLU A 633 -12.53 -4.14 28.43
C GLU A 633 -13.54 -5.28 28.63
N ASP A 634 -14.52 -5.41 27.74
CA ASP A 634 -15.52 -6.49 27.78
C ASP A 634 -14.94 -7.79 27.25
N LEU A 635 -14.16 -7.72 26.15
CA LEU A 635 -13.49 -8.88 25.57
C LEU A 635 -12.54 -9.57 26.56
N ILE A 636 -11.78 -8.79 27.35
CA ILE A 636 -10.87 -9.32 28.37
C ILE A 636 -11.60 -10.17 29.41
N LYS A 637 -12.87 -9.84 29.71
CA LYS A 637 -13.70 -10.56 30.69
C LYS A 637 -14.35 -11.84 30.14
N MET A 638 -14.20 -12.13 28.84
CA MET A 638 -14.80 -13.31 28.21
C MET A 638 -13.93 -14.56 28.40
N ASP A 639 -13.88 -15.07 29.63
CA ASP A 639 -13.00 -16.18 30.03
C ASP A 639 -13.14 -17.43 29.15
N GLU A 640 -14.37 -17.84 28.80
CA GLU A 640 -14.61 -19.05 27.99
C GLU A 640 -13.98 -18.93 26.60
N PHE A 641 -14.29 -17.84 25.88
CA PHE A 641 -13.71 -17.56 24.57
C PHE A 641 -12.18 -17.40 24.63
N ASN A 642 -11.69 -16.64 25.61
CA ASN A 642 -10.25 -16.38 25.74
C ASN A 642 -9.47 -17.66 26.04
N ASN A 643 -10.00 -18.54 26.90
CA ASN A 643 -9.38 -19.83 27.20
C ASN A 643 -9.42 -20.79 26.00
N GLU A 644 -10.52 -20.82 25.27
CA GLU A 644 -10.63 -21.65 24.05
C GLU A 644 -9.59 -21.24 23.00
N LEU A 645 -9.52 -19.94 22.69
CA LEU A 645 -8.54 -19.40 21.74
C LEU A 645 -7.10 -19.67 22.20
N LYS A 646 -6.84 -19.51 23.50
CA LYS A 646 -5.52 -19.77 24.11
C LYS A 646 -5.06 -21.21 23.92
N GLU A 647 -5.95 -22.17 24.17
CA GLU A 647 -5.59 -23.58 24.00
C GLU A 647 -5.35 -23.94 22.52
N MET A 648 -6.08 -23.32 21.58
CA MET A 648 -5.80 -23.46 20.15
C MET A 648 -4.41 -22.95 19.78
N ILE A 649 -4.06 -21.73 20.22
CA ILE A 649 -2.75 -21.12 19.93
C ILE A 649 -1.62 -21.93 20.56
N LYS A 650 -1.79 -22.38 21.81
CA LYS A 650 -0.79 -23.17 22.55
C LYS A 650 -0.45 -24.51 21.87
N LYS A 651 -1.39 -25.13 21.14
CA LYS A 651 -1.13 -26.37 20.40
C LYS A 651 -0.10 -26.20 19.28
N ARG A 652 0.15 -24.98 18.80
CA ARG A 652 1.12 -24.72 17.73
C ARG A 652 2.59 -24.87 18.17
N GLY A 653 2.87 -24.66 19.46
CA GLY A 653 4.23 -24.70 20.02
C GLY A 653 4.82 -23.31 20.19
#